data_AF-A0A9P1N716-F1
#
_entry.id   AF-A0A9P1N716-F1
#
_cell.length_a   1.000
_cell.length_b   1.000
_cell.length_c   1.000
_cell.angle_alpha   90.00
_cell.angle_beta   90.00
_cell.angle_gamma   90.00
#
_symmetry.space_group_name_H-M   'P 1'
#
loop_
_entity.id
_entity.type
_entity.pdbx_description
1 polymer ?
#
loop_
_entity_poly.entity_id
_entity_poly.type
_entity_poly.pdbx_seq_one_letter_code
_entity_poly.pdbx_strand_id
1 'polypeptide(L)'
;MTIIKMIKEKKLFLITISLIIIILLSIGIIVYFMSKSESKPEKHAEHQHFDEIVTTTQKIGPFHHVILLKNDDLRIFELPKNLEPIKYDLMIRYIEKTFDGELKIKIKVLEATNIITLNSEELTIRNVTIDINQLEYLHIHQNYIEIVLIEELVKDSEFEIIINYSGNIRNDSRGFYNSSYFDEKNELKIALATQMEPNSARLVVPCFDEPIYKAIWKLTIIHSNETKAFSNAELEDQEDDDGSSGQIVSKFQDSPKMSSYLLAFVISDFACISKNTTKNAIKIRVCSKPEEKDNLNLALDTAIKILDNFETTFGVPYPLGKLDMIEVKEFRSGAMENWGLIIYKEGKLSYNEEMNNLEDKRMIQTVIAHEIAHQWFGNLVTMKNWNQLWLNEGFATLYQLYGADIANSGAYKWDTQFLLNSQKSAFDFEFESLRKPEKFKNHPVSFKLGENDNIREFFDRITYRKAGSILLMIRKVIGTSVFDKAIRSYLNSSQFENVDEDILFKHFQDAYDIEIPGKSWDLAAFAKSWTENVMFPVVRVEEFNETHLEIKQMKLSYDMKTKRKLLTPITNQSWEIPIFYRKDQEENVEFLWLKKNPIIINASQIILNIDSDCYYRVDYNESIWNLISEQLNEDETVYSVKTRFRLLEDAMFFKKHLEIDDYLKNEKEKLPILAYLKKKEKNWKVFDKHRKFRKGWQFIEDNYNKENEKIDQVETTYQIIEIECRFKNCLPDAQKYIDQMKKCAPNVQISKCSKVPGQFRRLVYCIGKAYDEEFRNLVEEWKKVERRAEKLVGETVKSENGNQYEIRRFLGAGAFGQIYEVHNGDQQPLAMKINRKIKIEHHRAETNIMNMIAKEAEAKNIVKIHDFGALKNEKSTESVYDGYIIMNLLGPSIFHVLEAEKQACFENCDIRQIGFQVCTAMEYLESRGLVHLDLKPENVCFVKMNNSVRSRTSQGNHRFIKMEDNQTCLIDFGTARKFVESESWVNVDAQTQNYRAIEVFLGLGFNEKSDVWSFGCLLFELYTGQLLFFGDEKENSEESQIDVIQSVLRRAIPYYMYEKAYDVGSKKVKISKTALSFHRFNYTPLLDIEPIYTNVRHNDLIGIQLFNLILDCLEMDPEDRPEFADIIENRFFDDVNEIVQID
;
A
#
# COMPACT_ATOMS: atom_id res chain seq x y z
N MET A 1 -45.78 33.25 -70.31
CA MET A 1 -45.27 31.89 -69.98
C MET A 1 -43.84 31.62 -70.48
N THR A 2 -43.30 32.38 -71.44
CA THR A 2 -41.93 32.17 -71.97
C THR A 2 -40.81 32.75 -71.06
N ILE A 3 -41.09 33.81 -70.30
CA ILE A 3 -40.09 34.49 -69.43
C ILE A 3 -39.75 33.65 -68.17
N ILE A 4 -40.71 32.91 -67.61
CA ILE A 4 -40.49 32.08 -66.42
C ILE A 4 -39.64 30.82 -66.76
N LYS A 5 -39.72 30.34 -68.01
CA LYS A 5 -38.89 29.22 -68.49
C LYS A 5 -37.43 29.63 -68.69
N MET A 6 -37.18 30.83 -69.24
CA MET A 6 -35.83 31.39 -69.38
C MET A 6 -35.13 31.66 -68.03
N ILE A 7 -35.86 32.04 -66.99
CA ILE A 7 -35.28 32.31 -65.65
C ILE A 7 -34.89 30.99 -64.94
N LYS A 8 -35.67 29.92 -65.14
CA LYS A 8 -35.33 28.59 -64.59
C LYS A 8 -34.13 27.95 -65.30
N GLU A 9 -34.01 28.08 -66.62
CA GLU A 9 -32.85 27.57 -67.36
C GLU A 9 -31.57 28.34 -67.04
N LYS A 10 -31.63 29.67 -66.85
CA LYS A 10 -30.46 30.47 -66.41
C LYS A 10 -29.99 30.14 -64.99
N LYS A 11 -30.90 29.88 -64.04
CA LYS A 11 -30.53 29.48 -62.67
C LYS A 11 -29.90 28.09 -62.63
N LEU A 12 -30.43 27.14 -63.42
CA LEU A 12 -29.85 25.80 -63.52
C LEU A 12 -28.46 25.83 -64.16
N PHE A 13 -28.26 26.65 -65.20
CA PHE A 13 -26.97 26.85 -65.85
C PHE A 13 -25.90 27.44 -64.90
N LEU A 14 -26.25 28.44 -64.10
CA LEU A 14 -25.35 29.04 -63.10
C LEU A 14 -24.98 28.06 -61.98
N ILE A 15 -25.93 27.26 -61.49
CA ILE A 15 -25.65 26.23 -60.47
C ILE A 15 -24.73 25.14 -61.03
N THR A 16 -24.91 24.77 -62.30
CA THR A 16 -24.07 23.75 -62.95
C THR A 16 -22.63 24.25 -63.15
N ILE A 17 -22.45 25.53 -63.49
CA ILE A 17 -21.12 26.16 -63.59
C ILE A 17 -20.42 26.23 -62.23
N SER A 18 -21.13 26.64 -61.18
CA SER A 18 -20.54 26.69 -59.83
C SER A 18 -20.11 25.31 -59.32
N LEU A 19 -20.88 24.26 -59.60
CA LEU A 19 -20.53 22.88 -59.27
C LEU A 19 -19.30 22.41 -60.05
N ILE A 20 -19.17 22.75 -61.33
CA ILE A 20 -18.00 22.40 -62.15
C ILE A 20 -16.75 23.11 -61.64
N ILE A 21 -16.85 24.39 -61.21
CA ILE A 21 -15.72 25.14 -60.65
C ILE A 21 -15.26 24.54 -59.30
N ILE A 22 -16.20 24.15 -58.44
CA ILE A 22 -15.87 23.51 -57.15
C ILE A 22 -15.22 22.14 -57.37
N ILE A 23 -15.69 21.36 -58.35
CA ILE A 23 -15.10 20.07 -58.72
C ILE A 23 -13.69 20.25 -59.31
N LEU A 24 -13.48 21.26 -60.16
CA LEU A 24 -12.15 21.55 -60.72
C LEU A 24 -11.16 22.06 -59.66
N LEU A 25 -11.62 22.87 -58.68
CA LEU A 25 -10.79 23.31 -57.55
C LEU A 25 -10.41 22.15 -56.62
N SER A 26 -11.36 21.25 -56.35
CA SER A 26 -11.09 20.07 -55.51
C SER A 26 -10.19 19.05 -56.22
N ILE A 27 -10.34 18.84 -57.53
CA ILE A 27 -9.40 18.04 -58.34
C ILE A 27 -8.02 18.71 -58.37
N GLY A 28 -7.93 20.04 -58.49
CA GLY A 28 -6.66 20.77 -58.45
C GLY A 28 -5.92 20.63 -57.11
N ILE A 29 -6.65 20.67 -55.99
CA ILE A 29 -6.09 20.45 -54.65
C ILE A 29 -5.64 19.00 -54.48
N ILE A 30 -6.43 18.02 -54.95
CA ILE A 30 -6.07 16.60 -54.90
C ILE A 30 -4.83 16.32 -55.76
N VAL A 31 -4.75 16.88 -56.97
CA VAL A 31 -3.57 16.74 -57.85
C VAL A 31 -2.34 17.44 -57.26
N TYR A 32 -2.50 18.56 -56.55
CA TYR A 32 -1.39 19.23 -55.83
C TYR A 32 -0.84 18.38 -54.67
N PHE A 33 -1.71 17.70 -53.92
CA PHE A 33 -1.28 16.79 -52.85
C PHE A 33 -0.77 15.44 -53.39
N MET A 34 -1.28 14.97 -54.53
CA MET A 34 -0.79 13.75 -55.19
C MET A 34 0.54 13.96 -55.93
N SER A 35 0.83 15.15 -56.48
CA SER A 35 2.10 15.42 -57.19
C SER A 35 3.30 15.58 -56.26
N LYS A 36 3.08 15.70 -54.94
CA LYS A 36 4.14 15.58 -53.93
C LYS A 36 4.34 14.15 -53.42
N SER A 37 3.64 13.18 -54.01
CA SER A 37 3.67 11.76 -53.63
C SER A 37 3.83 10.85 -54.87
N GLU A 38 4.94 11.03 -55.57
CA GLU A 38 5.54 10.04 -56.49
C GLU A 38 7.07 10.23 -56.41
N SER A 39 7.93 9.22 -56.33
CA SER A 39 7.71 7.76 -56.46
C SER A 39 9.01 6.99 -56.16
N LYS A 40 8.85 5.78 -55.57
CA LYS A 40 9.41 4.45 -55.95
C LYS A 40 10.94 4.21 -56.07
N PRO A 41 11.43 2.94 -56.18
CA PRO A 41 10.78 1.62 -56.03
C PRO A 41 11.53 0.57 -55.16
N GLU A 42 10.80 -0.47 -54.75
CA GLU A 42 11.30 -1.77 -54.29
C GLU A 42 12.00 -2.57 -55.42
N LYS A 43 13.05 -3.35 -55.10
CA LYS A 43 12.98 -4.83 -55.10
C LYS A 43 14.31 -5.54 -54.74
N HIS A 44 14.14 -6.44 -53.76
CA HIS A 44 14.79 -7.74 -53.54
C HIS A 44 16.28 -7.87 -53.18
N ALA A 45 16.44 -8.68 -52.12
CA ALA A 45 17.58 -9.47 -51.70
C ALA A 45 18.62 -8.76 -50.83
N GLU A 46 18.66 -9.24 -49.57
CA GLU A 46 19.75 -9.14 -48.59
C GLU A 46 20.18 -7.73 -48.19
N HIS A 47 20.06 -7.36 -46.90
CA HIS A 47 21.05 -6.60 -46.11
C HIS A 47 20.47 -5.84 -44.91
N GLN A 48 21.11 -6.09 -43.76
CA GLN A 48 21.58 -5.16 -42.73
C GLN A 48 20.62 -4.10 -42.16
N HIS A 49 20.25 -4.34 -40.90
CA HIS A 49 19.86 -3.36 -39.88
C HIS A 49 20.74 -2.11 -39.89
N PHE A 50 20.14 -0.91 -39.91
CA PHE A 50 20.64 0.30 -39.27
C PHE A 50 19.47 1.26 -39.04
N ASP A 51 18.97 1.34 -37.80
CA ASP A 51 18.08 2.40 -37.31
C ASP A 51 18.94 3.59 -36.82
N GLU A 52 18.60 4.81 -37.20
CA GLU A 52 19.28 6.03 -36.72
C GLU A 52 18.94 6.30 -35.24
N ILE A 53 19.94 6.04 -34.38
CA ILE A 53 19.97 6.34 -32.96
C ILE A 53 20.22 7.85 -32.77
N VAL A 54 19.37 8.55 -32.00
CA VAL A 54 19.68 9.89 -31.50
C VAL A 54 20.68 9.75 -30.34
N THR A 55 21.97 9.73 -30.68
CA THR A 55 23.10 9.68 -29.76
C THR A 55 23.37 11.04 -29.11
N THR A 56 23.09 11.18 -27.80
CA THR A 56 23.70 12.25 -27.00
C THR A 56 24.95 11.68 -26.32
N THR A 57 26.13 11.95 -26.85
CA THR A 57 27.40 11.47 -26.27
C THR A 57 27.85 12.40 -25.15
N GLN A 58 27.87 11.92 -23.89
CA GLN A 58 28.54 12.59 -22.78
C GLN A 58 29.87 11.88 -22.48
N LYS A 59 30.97 12.64 -22.35
CA LYS A 59 32.25 12.09 -21.88
C LYS A 59 32.17 11.86 -20.37
N ILE A 60 32.02 10.60 -19.98
CA ILE A 60 32.37 10.11 -18.65
C ILE A 60 33.78 9.52 -18.83
N GLY A 61 34.80 9.89 -18.04
CA GLY A 61 36.12 9.24 -18.09
C GLY A 61 36.77 9.07 -19.50
N PRO A 62 37.53 7.98 -19.76
CA PRO A 62 38.29 7.76 -21.00
C PRO A 62 37.46 7.18 -22.17
N PHE A 63 36.12 7.23 -22.14
CA PHE A 63 35.28 6.44 -23.05
C PHE A 63 35.09 7.04 -24.46
N HIS A 64 35.04 6.16 -25.45
CA HIS A 64 34.49 6.44 -26.78
C HIS A 64 32.99 6.09 -26.75
N HIS A 65 32.11 7.10 -26.64
CA HIS A 65 30.65 7.04 -26.83
C HIS A 65 29.78 6.34 -25.74
N VAL A 66 29.17 7.13 -24.84
CA VAL A 66 28.01 6.72 -24.02
C VAL A 66 26.72 7.04 -24.79
N ILE A 67 25.78 6.09 -24.87
CA ILE A 67 24.50 6.27 -25.57
C ILE A 67 23.36 6.16 -24.54
N LEU A 68 22.63 7.26 -24.33
CA LEU A 68 21.42 7.27 -23.52
C LEU A 68 20.23 6.89 -24.39
N LEU A 69 19.70 5.68 -24.22
CA LEU A 69 18.52 5.21 -24.95
C LEU A 69 17.25 5.56 -24.16
N LYS A 70 16.55 6.61 -24.59
CA LYS A 70 15.19 6.91 -24.14
C LYS A 70 14.20 6.18 -25.03
N ASN A 71 13.95 4.89 -24.78
CA ASN A 71 12.71 4.17 -25.12
C ASN A 71 12.89 2.66 -24.95
N ASP A 72 12.73 2.17 -23.73
CA ASP A 72 12.21 0.83 -23.53
C ASP A 72 11.03 0.92 -22.56
N ASP A 73 9.88 0.40 -23.01
CA ASP A 73 8.66 0.36 -22.23
C ASP A 73 8.89 -0.35 -20.89
N LEU A 74 8.09 0.02 -19.87
CA LEU A 74 7.97 -0.65 -18.58
C LEU A 74 7.47 -2.10 -18.74
N ARG A 75 8.32 -2.96 -19.29
CA ARG A 75 8.11 -4.40 -19.46
C ARG A 75 8.75 -5.11 -18.27
N ILE A 76 8.23 -6.30 -17.92
CA ILE A 76 9.05 -7.31 -17.26
C ILE A 76 10.18 -7.63 -18.24
N PHE A 77 11.30 -6.94 -18.08
CA PHE A 77 12.52 -7.20 -18.84
C PHE A 77 13.16 -8.44 -18.23
N GLU A 78 12.97 -9.59 -18.89
CA GLU A 78 13.68 -10.82 -18.56
C GLU A 78 15.11 -10.70 -19.09
N LEU A 79 16.09 -10.84 -18.20
CA LEU A 79 17.50 -10.79 -18.56
C LEU A 79 17.85 -11.94 -19.52
N PRO A 80 18.72 -11.69 -20.52
CA PRO A 80 19.30 -12.75 -21.33
C PRO A 80 19.94 -13.86 -20.47
N LYS A 81 19.70 -15.12 -20.84
CA LYS A 81 20.16 -16.32 -20.11
C LYS A 81 21.57 -16.79 -20.50
N ASN A 82 22.31 -15.95 -21.22
CA ASN A 82 23.64 -16.22 -21.74
C ASN A 82 24.75 -16.03 -20.69
N LEU A 83 24.47 -15.37 -19.56
CA LEU A 83 25.43 -15.07 -18.50
C LEU A 83 24.90 -15.51 -17.13
N GLU A 84 25.80 -15.96 -16.25
CA GLU A 84 25.49 -16.32 -14.86
C GLU A 84 26.44 -15.59 -13.90
N PRO A 85 25.93 -14.83 -12.90
CA PRO A 85 26.79 -14.24 -11.88
C PRO A 85 27.28 -15.32 -10.90
N ILE A 86 28.58 -15.31 -10.62
CA ILE A 86 29.21 -16.19 -9.63
C ILE A 86 29.32 -15.49 -8.27
N LYS A 87 29.87 -14.27 -8.27
CA LYS A 87 30.17 -13.51 -7.05
C LYS A 87 30.09 -12.01 -7.29
N TYR A 88 29.54 -11.31 -6.32
CA TYR A 88 29.56 -9.85 -6.19
C TYR A 88 30.46 -9.47 -5.02
N ASP A 89 31.45 -8.60 -5.25
CA ASP A 89 32.19 -7.89 -4.21
C ASP A 89 31.73 -6.44 -4.24
N LEU A 90 30.96 -6.04 -3.24
CA LEU A 90 30.23 -4.78 -3.19
C LEU A 90 30.73 -3.94 -2.02
N MET A 91 31.21 -2.74 -2.30
CA MET A 91 31.51 -1.72 -1.32
C MET A 91 30.48 -0.59 -1.41
N ILE A 92 29.86 -0.23 -0.30
CA ILE A 92 28.93 0.90 -0.18
C ILE A 92 29.50 1.92 0.81
N ARG A 93 29.63 3.17 0.39
CA ARG A 93 29.97 4.30 1.25
C ARG A 93 28.77 5.20 1.43
N TYR A 94 28.30 5.32 2.66
CA TYR A 94 27.21 6.23 3.01
C TYR A 94 27.69 7.68 3.08
N ILE A 95 26.97 8.59 2.40
CA ILE A 95 27.27 10.02 2.32
C ILE A 95 25.97 10.81 2.48
N GLU A 96 25.51 10.94 3.72
CA GLU A 96 24.31 11.69 4.13
C GLU A 96 23.02 11.34 3.36
N LYS A 97 22.75 12.01 2.24
CA LYS A 97 21.54 11.79 1.42
C LYS A 97 21.79 10.87 0.23
N THR A 98 23.02 10.43 0.05
CA THR A 98 23.50 9.64 -1.09
C THR A 98 24.39 8.50 -0.61
N PHE A 99 24.75 7.62 -1.52
CA PHE A 99 25.79 6.64 -1.31
C PHE A 99 26.60 6.45 -2.60
N ASP A 100 27.88 6.16 -2.42
CA ASP A 100 28.77 5.73 -3.49
C ASP A 100 28.92 4.20 -3.43
N GLY A 101 28.95 3.57 -4.60
CA GLY A 101 29.11 2.12 -4.75
C GLY A 101 30.30 1.78 -5.64
N GLU A 102 31.10 0.82 -5.20
CA GLU A 102 32.13 0.15 -5.99
C GLU A 102 31.77 -1.34 -6.03
N LEU A 103 31.52 -1.84 -7.23
CA LEU A 103 31.06 -3.21 -7.45
C LEU A 103 32.04 -3.95 -8.33
N LYS A 104 32.45 -5.15 -7.92
CA LYS A 104 33.14 -6.12 -8.76
C LYS A 104 32.26 -7.36 -8.93
N ILE A 105 31.95 -7.74 -10.17
CA ILE A 105 31.12 -8.90 -10.49
C ILE A 105 31.98 -9.92 -11.22
N LYS A 106 32.04 -11.15 -10.70
CA LYS A 106 32.59 -12.30 -11.39
C LYS A 106 31.46 -13.04 -12.11
N ILE A 107 31.58 -13.23 -13.42
CA ILE A 107 30.52 -13.77 -14.28
C ILE A 107 31.05 -14.94 -15.10
N LYS A 108 30.19 -15.95 -15.31
CA LYS A 108 30.41 -17.08 -16.23
C LYS A 108 29.62 -16.87 -17.52
N VAL A 109 30.24 -17.17 -18.65
CA VAL A 109 29.61 -17.15 -19.97
C VAL A 109 28.97 -18.51 -20.27
N LEU A 110 27.65 -18.58 -20.37
CA LEU A 110 26.90 -19.80 -20.72
C LEU A 110 26.74 -19.96 -22.24
N GLU A 111 26.57 -18.84 -22.94
CA GLU A 111 26.50 -18.74 -24.39
C GLU A 111 27.35 -17.57 -24.87
N ALA A 112 28.03 -17.73 -26.00
CA ALA A 112 28.91 -16.69 -26.52
C ALA A 112 28.14 -15.39 -26.78
N THR A 113 28.72 -14.25 -26.38
CA THR A 113 28.04 -12.96 -26.46
C THR A 113 29.02 -11.80 -26.34
N ASN A 114 28.72 -10.67 -26.98
CA ASN A 114 29.44 -9.41 -26.79
C ASN A 114 28.61 -8.37 -26.02
N ILE A 115 27.45 -8.74 -25.46
CA ILE A 115 26.55 -7.83 -24.73
C ILE A 115 26.29 -8.38 -23.33
N ILE A 116 26.49 -7.53 -22.33
CA ILE A 116 26.21 -7.82 -20.92
C ILE A 116 25.07 -6.92 -20.48
N THR A 117 23.95 -7.51 -20.06
CA THR A 117 22.79 -6.76 -19.59
C THR A 117 22.59 -6.94 -18.08
N LEU A 118 22.49 -5.84 -17.33
CA LEU A 118 22.28 -5.83 -15.88
C LEU A 118 21.10 -4.94 -15.53
N ASN A 119 20.27 -5.31 -14.55
CA ASN A 119 19.27 -4.40 -14.02
C ASN A 119 19.94 -3.26 -13.24
N SER A 120 19.46 -2.05 -13.45
CA SER A 120 19.94 -0.84 -12.78
C SER A 120 18.87 0.24 -12.92
N GLU A 121 18.41 0.79 -11.80
CA GLU A 121 17.32 1.78 -11.77
C GLU A 121 17.73 2.93 -10.86
N GLU A 122 17.60 4.17 -11.33
CA GLU A 122 17.93 5.39 -10.56
C GLU A 122 19.38 5.45 -10.01
N LEU A 123 20.31 4.71 -10.64
CA LEU A 123 21.74 4.74 -10.31
C LEU A 123 22.52 5.54 -11.35
N THR A 124 23.48 6.34 -10.88
CA THR A 124 24.39 7.09 -11.76
C THR A 124 25.68 6.29 -11.93
N ILE A 125 25.86 5.66 -13.10
CA ILE A 125 27.07 4.92 -13.44
C ILE A 125 28.21 5.90 -13.76
N ARG A 126 29.33 5.79 -13.04
CA ARG A 126 30.52 6.65 -13.16
C ARG A 126 31.65 6.00 -13.96
N ASN A 127 31.87 4.70 -13.81
CA ASN A 127 32.94 3.98 -14.49
C ASN A 127 32.57 2.50 -14.67
N VAL A 128 32.98 1.90 -15.78
CA VAL A 128 32.87 0.46 -16.04
C VAL A 128 34.18 -0.03 -16.63
N THR A 129 34.79 -1.05 -16.04
CA THR A 129 36.02 -1.68 -16.55
C THR A 129 35.88 -3.19 -16.56
N ILE A 130 36.42 -3.84 -17.59
CA ILE A 130 36.35 -5.30 -17.80
C ILE A 130 37.77 -5.82 -18.00
N ASP A 131 38.12 -6.92 -17.32
CA ASP A 131 39.51 -7.39 -17.25
C ASP A 131 40.05 -7.97 -18.57
N ILE A 132 39.17 -8.56 -19.41
CA ILE A 132 39.59 -9.33 -20.59
C ILE A 132 39.31 -8.64 -21.93
N ASN A 133 38.35 -7.72 -21.99
CA ASN A 133 37.88 -7.10 -23.25
C ASN A 133 37.75 -5.58 -23.10
N GLN A 134 37.92 -4.87 -24.22
CA GLN A 134 37.65 -3.45 -24.27
C GLN A 134 36.15 -3.20 -24.46
N LEU A 135 35.61 -2.29 -23.66
CA LEU A 135 34.26 -1.77 -23.77
C LEU A 135 34.13 -0.91 -25.04
N GLU A 136 33.15 -1.22 -25.88
CA GLU A 136 32.83 -0.46 -27.10
C GLU A 136 31.80 0.63 -26.78
N TYR A 137 30.66 0.24 -26.19
CA TYR A 137 29.57 1.14 -25.83
C TYR A 137 28.98 0.80 -24.46
N LEU A 138 28.46 1.80 -23.76
CA LEU A 138 27.60 1.65 -22.59
C LEU A 138 26.24 2.27 -22.89
N HIS A 139 25.20 1.44 -22.93
CA HIS A 139 23.81 1.89 -23.02
C HIS A 139 23.19 1.91 -21.64
N ILE A 140 22.60 3.05 -21.28
CA ILE A 140 21.87 3.20 -20.01
C ILE A 140 20.39 3.39 -20.34
N HIS A 141 19.58 2.42 -19.92
CA HIS A 141 18.12 2.43 -20.03
C HIS A 141 17.51 2.79 -18.67
N GLN A 142 16.18 2.84 -18.59
CA GLN A 142 15.49 3.23 -17.37
C GLN A 142 15.68 2.23 -16.20
N ASN A 143 15.66 0.93 -16.51
CA ASN A 143 15.66 -0.16 -15.51
C ASN A 143 16.80 -1.18 -15.70
N TYR A 144 17.68 -0.95 -16.68
CA TYR A 144 18.83 -1.79 -16.97
C TYR A 144 19.93 -1.02 -17.71
N ILE A 145 21.12 -1.61 -17.77
CA ILE A 145 22.25 -1.15 -18.56
C ILE A 145 22.71 -2.28 -19.49
N GLU A 146 23.22 -1.92 -20.67
CA GLU A 146 23.90 -2.85 -21.58
C GLU A 146 25.34 -2.41 -21.78
N ILE A 147 26.28 -3.31 -21.52
CA ILE A 147 27.70 -3.12 -21.76
C ILE A 147 28.05 -3.91 -23.03
N VAL A 148 28.38 -3.20 -24.09
CA VAL A 148 28.74 -3.77 -25.39
C VAL A 148 30.26 -3.84 -25.51
N LEU A 149 30.78 -5.00 -25.89
CA LEU A 149 32.19 -5.31 -26.00
C LEU A 149 32.63 -5.39 -27.46
N ILE A 150 33.87 -4.98 -27.71
CA ILE A 150 34.50 -5.08 -29.03
C ILE A 150 34.67 -6.55 -29.45
N GLU A 151 35.04 -7.40 -28.50
CA GLU A 151 35.25 -8.82 -28.73
C GLU A 151 34.17 -9.66 -28.03
N GLU A 152 33.77 -10.75 -28.67
CA GLU A 152 32.81 -11.70 -28.14
C GLU A 152 33.43 -12.48 -26.97
N LEU A 153 32.68 -12.60 -25.88
CA LEU A 153 33.01 -13.45 -24.76
C LEU A 153 32.80 -14.91 -25.14
N VAL A 154 33.82 -15.73 -24.92
CA VAL A 154 33.80 -17.14 -25.29
C VAL A 154 32.97 -17.94 -24.29
N LYS A 155 32.11 -18.84 -24.77
CA LYS A 155 31.38 -19.78 -23.93
C LYS A 155 32.30 -20.54 -22.97
N ASP A 156 31.82 -20.79 -21.75
CA ASP A 156 32.50 -21.45 -20.64
C ASP A 156 33.71 -20.68 -20.06
N SER A 157 33.97 -19.44 -20.51
CA SER A 157 34.93 -18.54 -19.88
C SER A 157 34.34 -17.81 -18.67
N GLU A 158 35.22 -17.32 -17.79
CA GLU A 158 34.88 -16.46 -16.66
C GLU A 158 35.60 -15.13 -16.78
N PHE A 159 34.96 -14.05 -16.36
CA PHE A 159 35.53 -12.72 -16.39
C PHE A 159 35.01 -11.86 -15.24
N GLU A 160 35.67 -10.73 -15.02
CA GLU A 160 35.30 -9.77 -13.98
C GLU A 160 34.97 -8.41 -14.59
N ILE A 161 33.93 -7.78 -14.05
CA ILE A 161 33.53 -6.39 -14.34
C ILE A 161 33.66 -5.58 -13.06
N ILE A 162 34.20 -4.38 -13.15
CA ILE A 162 34.18 -3.39 -12.07
C ILE A 162 33.31 -2.22 -12.49
N ILE A 163 32.37 -1.82 -11.63
CA ILE A 163 31.43 -0.73 -11.85
C ILE A 163 31.47 0.22 -10.66
N ASN A 164 31.79 1.49 -10.91
CA ASN A 164 31.68 2.56 -9.91
C ASN A 164 30.42 3.37 -10.20
N TYR A 165 29.63 3.63 -9.18
CA TYR A 165 28.33 4.29 -9.32
C TYR A 165 27.95 5.05 -8.05
N SER A 166 26.83 5.78 -8.11
CA SER A 166 26.23 6.41 -6.94
C SER A 166 24.71 6.36 -7.00
N GLY A 167 24.08 6.33 -5.83
CA GLY A 167 22.62 6.35 -5.67
C GLY A 167 22.16 7.27 -4.54
N ASN A 168 20.84 7.43 -4.42
CA ASN A 168 20.21 8.27 -3.40
C ASN A 168 19.65 7.42 -2.25
N ILE A 169 19.73 7.94 -1.03
CA ILE A 169 18.99 7.38 0.11
C ILE A 169 17.51 7.72 -0.07
N ARG A 170 16.67 6.70 -0.07
CA ARG A 170 15.24 6.84 -0.35
C ARG A 170 14.41 7.05 0.92
N ASN A 171 13.16 7.47 0.77
CA ASN A 171 12.19 7.65 1.86
C ASN A 171 10.90 6.82 1.66
N ASP A 172 10.86 5.93 0.65
CA ASP A 172 9.69 5.14 0.25
C ASP A 172 9.79 3.67 0.70
N SER A 173 10.72 3.34 1.62
CA SER A 173 10.98 1.97 2.10
C SER A 173 11.29 0.95 0.99
N ARG A 174 11.99 1.38 -0.07
CA ARG A 174 12.53 0.53 -1.14
C ARG A 174 14.03 0.76 -1.31
N GLY A 175 14.76 -0.22 -1.84
CA GLY A 175 16.19 -0.10 -2.09
C GLY A 175 16.92 0.21 -0.78
N PHE A 176 17.82 1.21 -0.78
CA PHE A 176 18.51 1.70 0.41
C PHE A 176 17.84 3.00 0.90
N TYR A 177 17.26 2.97 2.10
CA TYR A 177 16.32 4.01 2.54
C TYR A 177 16.51 4.43 4.01
N ASN A 178 15.94 5.59 4.34
CA ASN A 178 16.00 6.19 5.66
C ASN A 178 14.88 5.70 6.57
N SER A 179 15.25 5.20 7.75
CA SER A 179 14.35 4.79 8.84
C SER A 179 14.73 5.45 10.18
N SER A 180 15.34 6.63 10.14
CA SER A 180 15.81 7.38 11.32
C SER A 180 14.71 7.65 12.34
N TYR A 181 15.09 7.75 13.61
CA TYR A 181 14.19 7.86 14.75
C TYR A 181 14.64 8.96 15.72
N PHE A 182 13.76 9.35 16.64
CA PHE A 182 14.10 10.27 17.73
C PHE A 182 14.28 9.47 19.00
N ASP A 183 15.38 9.72 19.73
CA ASP A 183 15.63 9.11 21.03
C ASP A 183 14.79 9.75 22.16
N GLU A 184 14.93 9.27 23.39
CA GLU A 184 14.23 9.83 24.56
C GLU A 184 14.56 11.30 24.85
N LYS A 185 15.70 11.81 24.36
CA LYS A 185 16.11 13.22 24.47
C LYS A 185 15.59 14.06 23.30
N ASN A 186 14.83 13.45 22.39
CA ASN A 186 14.35 14.03 21.14
C ASN A 186 15.50 14.50 20.23
N GLU A 187 16.62 13.77 20.23
CA GLU A 187 17.69 13.90 19.24
C GLU A 187 17.44 12.94 18.09
N LEU A 188 17.64 13.40 16.84
CA LEU A 188 17.51 12.55 15.67
C LEU A 188 18.71 11.58 15.61
N LYS A 189 18.43 10.28 15.62
CA LYS A 189 19.41 9.20 15.43
C LYS A 189 19.27 8.61 14.03
N ILE A 190 20.41 8.44 13.37
CA ILE A 190 20.47 7.88 12.02
C ILE A 190 20.17 6.39 12.10
N ALA A 191 19.18 5.96 11.32
CA ALA A 191 18.94 4.55 11.03
C ALA A 191 18.62 4.41 9.55
N LEU A 192 19.38 3.57 8.84
CA LEU A 192 19.21 3.30 7.42
C LEU A 192 19.04 1.79 7.23
N ALA A 193 18.19 1.39 6.30
CA ALA A 193 17.89 -0.01 6.06
C ALA A 193 17.69 -0.28 4.56
N THR A 194 17.70 -1.55 4.19
CA THR A 194 17.43 -2.00 2.83
C THR A 194 16.16 -2.82 2.72
N GLN A 195 15.42 -2.66 1.63
CA GLN A 195 14.33 -3.54 1.23
C GLN A 195 14.42 -3.82 -0.28
N MET A 196 14.81 -5.03 -0.66
CA MET A 196 15.11 -5.38 -2.06
C MET A 196 14.01 -6.22 -2.73
N GLU A 197 13.14 -6.90 -1.99
CA GLU A 197 12.07 -7.69 -2.60
C GLU A 197 10.94 -6.81 -3.20
N PRO A 198 10.39 -7.16 -4.38
CA PRO A 198 10.81 -8.26 -5.28
C PRO A 198 11.95 -7.90 -6.26
N ASN A 199 12.11 -6.62 -6.59
CA ASN A 199 12.98 -6.18 -7.69
C ASN A 199 13.62 -4.81 -7.42
N SER A 200 14.02 -4.57 -6.18
CA SER A 200 14.58 -3.31 -5.71
C SER A 200 16.08 -3.41 -5.37
N ALA A 201 16.73 -4.55 -5.61
CA ALA A 201 18.20 -4.63 -5.54
C ALA A 201 18.84 -3.73 -6.60
N ARG A 202 18.21 -3.63 -7.79
CA ARG A 202 18.61 -2.71 -8.87
C ARG A 202 18.62 -1.22 -8.52
N LEU A 203 17.95 -0.81 -7.44
CA LEU A 203 17.97 0.55 -6.89
C LEU A 203 19.19 0.81 -5.97
N VAL A 204 19.94 -0.25 -5.63
CA VAL A 204 21.08 -0.22 -4.71
C VAL A 204 22.36 -0.63 -5.41
N VAL A 205 22.29 -1.61 -6.33
CA VAL A 205 23.43 -2.18 -7.03
C VAL A 205 23.04 -2.62 -8.44
N PRO A 206 23.82 -2.28 -9.50
CA PRO A 206 23.60 -2.85 -10.83
C PRO A 206 23.85 -4.36 -10.79
N CYS A 207 22.83 -5.19 -11.05
CA CYS A 207 22.95 -6.64 -10.86
C CYS A 207 21.97 -7.44 -11.72
N PHE A 208 22.14 -8.76 -11.74
CA PHE A 208 21.16 -9.69 -12.29
C PHE A 208 19.98 -9.82 -11.31
N ASP A 209 19.00 -8.92 -11.38
CA ASP A 209 17.96 -8.75 -10.35
C ASP A 209 16.70 -9.58 -10.63
N GLU A 210 16.90 -10.90 -10.74
CA GLU A 210 15.85 -11.91 -10.82
C GLU A 210 16.20 -13.10 -9.91
N PRO A 211 15.20 -13.79 -9.31
CA PRO A 211 15.47 -14.80 -8.28
C PRO A 211 16.34 -15.96 -8.76
N ILE A 212 16.31 -16.29 -10.06
CA ILE A 212 17.09 -17.38 -10.65
C ILE A 212 18.61 -17.15 -10.65
N TYR A 213 19.05 -15.88 -10.60
CA TYR A 213 20.47 -15.53 -10.64
C TYR A 213 21.07 -15.45 -9.24
N LYS A 214 21.16 -16.61 -8.56
CA LYS A 214 21.83 -16.69 -7.26
C LYS A 214 23.35 -16.53 -7.40
N ALA A 215 23.96 -15.78 -6.49
CA ALA A 215 25.40 -15.57 -6.42
C ALA A 215 25.89 -15.41 -4.98
N ILE A 216 27.20 -15.46 -4.78
CA ILE A 216 27.85 -15.12 -3.50
C ILE A 216 27.98 -13.59 -3.40
N TRP A 217 27.69 -13.02 -2.24
CA TRP A 217 27.85 -11.58 -1.97
C TRP A 217 28.89 -11.37 -0.88
N LYS A 218 29.91 -10.56 -1.18
CA LYS A 218 30.86 -10.02 -0.22
C LYS A 218 30.57 -8.54 -0.07
N LEU A 219 30.24 -8.09 1.15
CA LEU A 219 29.81 -6.73 1.40
C LEU A 219 30.81 -5.98 2.28
N THR A 220 31.13 -4.75 1.89
CA THR A 220 31.87 -3.78 2.71
C THR A 220 31.04 -2.52 2.85
N ILE A 221 30.86 -2.03 4.08
CA ILE A 221 30.08 -0.81 4.36
C ILE A 221 30.96 0.21 5.06
N ILE A 222 30.98 1.43 4.54
CA ILE A 222 31.69 2.56 5.14
C ILE A 222 30.66 3.55 5.69
N HIS A 223 30.72 3.79 6.99
CA HIS A 223 29.70 4.53 7.73
C HIS A 223 30.29 5.30 8.92
N SER A 224 29.47 6.12 9.59
CA SER A 224 29.90 6.91 10.76
C SER A 224 30.31 6.00 11.92
N ASN A 225 31.36 6.39 12.66
CA ASN A 225 31.82 5.70 13.86
C ASN A 225 30.84 5.75 15.06
N GLU A 226 29.77 6.53 14.95
CA GLU A 226 28.66 6.57 15.92
C GLU A 226 27.61 5.47 15.68
N THR A 227 27.73 4.74 14.56
CA THR A 227 26.76 3.71 14.13
C THR A 227 27.42 2.34 14.00
N LYS A 228 26.60 1.30 13.86
CA LYS A 228 27.02 -0.08 13.54
C LYS A 228 26.41 -0.48 12.21
N ALA A 229 27.13 -1.30 11.45
CA ALA A 229 26.61 -1.97 10.28
C ALA A 229 26.22 -3.42 10.59
N PHE A 230 25.08 -3.85 10.05
CA PHE A 230 24.61 -5.23 10.06
C PHE A 230 24.38 -5.66 8.62
N SER A 231 24.69 -6.91 8.25
CA SER A 231 24.43 -7.46 6.92
C SER A 231 24.11 -8.96 7.02
N ASN A 232 23.91 -9.66 5.90
CA ASN A 232 23.59 -11.09 5.81
C ASN A 232 24.62 -11.99 6.50
N ALA A 233 25.91 -11.77 6.22
CA ALA A 233 27.01 -12.58 6.72
C ALA A 233 27.59 -12.06 8.05
N GLU A 234 28.53 -12.81 8.65
CA GLU A 234 29.24 -12.38 9.85
C GLU A 234 30.19 -11.22 9.54
N LEU A 235 30.37 -10.32 10.52
CA LEU A 235 31.36 -9.25 10.45
C LEU A 235 32.76 -9.90 10.56
N GLU A 236 33.57 -9.75 9.53
CA GLU A 236 34.94 -10.28 9.45
C GLU A 236 35.93 -9.34 10.13
N ASP A 237 35.83 -8.05 9.82
CA ASP A 237 36.80 -7.04 10.23
C ASP A 237 36.15 -5.65 10.33
N GLN A 238 36.71 -4.80 11.18
CA GLN A 238 36.29 -3.41 11.36
C GLN A 238 37.49 -2.54 11.68
N GLU A 239 37.71 -1.51 10.86
CA GLU A 239 38.84 -0.59 10.96
C GLU A 239 38.38 0.86 10.76
N ASP A 240 39.18 1.82 11.25
CA ASP A 240 38.97 3.24 10.95
C ASP A 240 39.27 3.49 9.46
N ASP A 241 38.51 4.37 8.80
CA ASP A 241 38.77 4.73 7.40
C ASP A 241 39.99 5.67 7.33
N ASP A 242 41.13 5.16 6.86
CA ASP A 242 42.41 5.88 6.75
C ASP A 242 42.31 7.21 5.95
N GLY A 243 41.26 7.38 5.12
CA GLY A 243 41.03 8.55 4.28
C GLY A 243 40.09 9.62 4.86
N SER A 244 39.36 9.36 5.95
CA SER A 244 38.38 10.31 6.48
C SER A 244 38.17 10.20 8.00
N SER A 245 38.35 11.31 8.73
CA SER A 245 38.19 11.31 10.19
C SER A 245 36.73 11.07 10.58
N GLY A 246 36.47 10.02 11.36
CA GLY A 246 35.14 9.74 11.93
C GLY A 246 34.31 8.71 11.15
N GLN A 247 34.86 8.06 10.13
CA GLN A 247 34.24 6.91 9.46
C GLN A 247 34.93 5.60 9.84
N ILE A 248 34.16 4.50 9.77
CA ILE A 248 34.62 3.13 9.98
C ILE A 248 34.25 2.27 8.78
N VAL A 249 35.12 1.32 8.45
CA VAL A 249 34.97 0.34 7.38
C VAL A 249 34.60 -1.00 8.01
N SER A 250 33.38 -1.47 7.78
CA SER A 250 32.88 -2.76 8.25
C SER A 250 32.88 -3.77 7.10
N LYS A 251 33.72 -4.80 7.18
CA LYS A 251 33.85 -5.85 6.17
C LYS A 251 33.12 -7.12 6.63
N PHE A 252 32.27 -7.66 5.77
CA PHE A 252 31.52 -8.89 6.05
C PHE A 252 32.10 -10.08 5.26
N GLN A 253 31.97 -11.28 5.82
CA GLN A 253 32.32 -12.53 5.15
C GLN A 253 31.46 -12.76 3.89
N ASP A 254 31.88 -13.71 3.06
CA ASP A 254 31.09 -14.17 1.91
C ASP A 254 29.74 -14.75 2.36
N SER A 255 28.65 -14.34 1.71
CA SER A 255 27.34 -14.98 1.87
C SER A 255 27.31 -16.38 1.24
N PRO A 256 26.33 -17.22 1.61
CA PRO A 256 25.92 -18.35 0.77
C PRO A 256 25.46 -17.88 -0.62
N LYS A 257 25.42 -18.81 -1.59
CA LYS A 257 24.83 -18.54 -2.92
C LYS A 257 23.34 -18.21 -2.74
N MET A 258 22.95 -16.95 -3.01
CA MET A 258 21.61 -16.43 -2.76
C MET A 258 21.14 -15.43 -3.82
N SER A 259 19.83 -15.23 -3.94
CA SER A 259 19.22 -14.30 -4.90
C SER A 259 19.43 -12.85 -4.48
N SER A 260 19.44 -11.92 -5.44
CA SER A 260 19.66 -10.47 -5.20
C SER A 260 18.69 -9.87 -4.19
N TYR A 261 17.42 -10.28 -4.20
CA TYR A 261 16.38 -9.73 -3.31
C TYR A 261 16.61 -10.00 -1.81
N LEU A 262 17.52 -10.94 -1.48
CA LEU A 262 17.90 -11.28 -0.11
C LEU A 262 19.12 -10.51 0.41
N LEU A 263 19.79 -9.73 -0.45
CA LEU A 263 20.88 -8.85 0.01
C LEU A 263 20.30 -7.80 0.95
N ALA A 264 20.90 -7.66 2.13
CA ALA A 264 20.44 -6.69 3.10
C ALA A 264 21.57 -6.11 3.95
N PHE A 265 21.36 -4.87 4.37
CA PHE A 265 22.15 -4.23 5.40
C PHE A 265 21.38 -3.14 6.14
N VAL A 266 21.78 -2.91 7.39
CA VAL A 266 21.24 -1.86 8.27
C VAL A 266 22.40 -1.08 8.88
N ILE A 267 22.31 0.24 8.90
CA ILE A 267 23.27 1.15 9.54
C ILE A 267 22.53 1.92 10.63
N SER A 268 22.83 1.68 11.90
CA SER A 268 22.16 2.34 13.03
C SER A 268 22.94 2.24 14.34
N ASP A 269 22.50 2.94 15.37
CA ASP A 269 23.02 2.86 16.74
C ASP A 269 22.26 1.84 17.62
N PHE A 270 21.51 0.93 17.01
CA PHE A 270 20.64 -0.01 17.71
C PHE A 270 21.34 -0.84 18.79
N ALA A 271 20.58 -1.10 19.85
CA ALA A 271 20.98 -1.97 20.95
C ALA A 271 20.46 -3.39 20.69
N CYS A 272 21.29 -4.38 21.01
CA CYS A 272 20.97 -5.78 20.76
C CYS A 272 21.04 -6.61 22.05
N ILE A 273 20.25 -7.68 22.08
CA ILE A 273 20.41 -8.83 22.96
C ILE A 273 20.75 -10.05 22.11
N SER A 274 21.44 -11.04 22.68
CA SER A 274 21.86 -12.21 21.91
C SER A 274 22.00 -13.46 22.75
N LYS A 275 21.76 -14.61 22.12
CA LYS A 275 21.97 -15.93 22.71
C LYS A 275 22.16 -16.97 21.59
N ASN A 276 22.87 -18.05 21.90
CA ASN A 276 23.07 -19.12 20.95
C ASN A 276 21.91 -20.11 20.98
N THR A 277 21.60 -20.73 19.84
CA THR A 277 20.69 -21.86 19.78
C THR A 277 21.22 -23.08 20.54
N THR A 278 20.32 -23.98 20.93
CA THR A 278 20.68 -25.11 21.79
C THR A 278 21.31 -26.26 21.02
N LYS A 279 20.96 -26.42 19.74
CA LYS A 279 21.38 -27.58 18.92
C LYS A 279 22.72 -27.35 18.22
N ASN A 280 22.83 -26.25 17.48
CA ASN A 280 23.97 -25.97 16.59
C ASN A 280 24.75 -24.70 16.97
N ALA A 281 24.48 -24.12 18.14
CA ALA A 281 25.15 -22.95 18.68
C ALA A 281 25.14 -21.71 17.75
N ILE A 282 24.11 -21.60 16.90
CA ILE A 282 23.91 -20.45 16.01
C ILE A 282 23.61 -19.22 16.84
N LYS A 283 24.33 -18.12 16.61
CA LYS A 283 24.15 -16.88 17.38
C LYS A 283 22.91 -16.12 16.87
N ILE A 284 21.86 -16.05 17.68
CA ILE A 284 20.71 -15.18 17.39
C ILE A 284 20.93 -13.84 18.06
N ARG A 285 20.79 -12.75 17.30
CA ARG A 285 20.80 -11.37 17.83
C ARG A 285 19.49 -10.69 17.49
N VAL A 286 18.87 -10.05 18.47
CA VAL A 286 17.66 -9.25 18.29
C VAL A 286 18.00 -7.81 18.63
N CYS A 287 17.75 -6.88 17.72
CA CYS A 287 18.15 -5.48 17.83
C CYS A 287 16.96 -4.54 17.58
N SER A 288 16.90 -3.46 18.33
CA SER A 288 15.96 -2.34 18.12
C SER A 288 16.60 -1.06 18.66
N LYS A 289 15.85 0.04 18.61
CA LYS A 289 16.23 1.30 19.26
C LYS A 289 16.54 1.07 20.76
N PRO A 290 17.54 1.77 21.34
CA PRO A 290 18.04 1.48 22.68
C PRO A 290 16.98 1.37 23.78
N GLU A 291 15.91 2.17 23.72
CA GLU A 291 14.81 2.19 24.66
C GLU A 291 13.90 0.95 24.62
N GLU A 292 13.90 0.18 23.51
CA GLU A 292 13.10 -1.05 23.37
C GLU A 292 13.86 -2.31 23.74
N LYS A 293 15.14 -2.20 24.12
CA LYS A 293 16.02 -3.33 24.37
C LYS A 293 15.43 -4.37 25.34
N ASP A 294 14.76 -3.91 26.39
CA ASP A 294 14.19 -4.78 27.42
C ASP A 294 12.95 -5.55 26.93
N ASN A 295 12.32 -5.08 25.84
CA ASN A 295 11.12 -5.68 25.22
C ASN A 295 11.47 -6.75 24.18
N LEU A 296 12.75 -7.08 23.97
CA LEU A 296 13.21 -8.01 22.91
C LEU A 296 13.30 -9.48 23.35
N ASN A 297 13.17 -9.77 24.65
CA ASN A 297 13.38 -11.12 25.19
C ASN A 297 12.43 -12.16 24.61
N LEU A 298 11.15 -11.81 24.42
CA LEU A 298 10.16 -12.71 23.81
C LEU A 298 10.60 -13.15 22.41
N ALA A 299 11.07 -12.20 21.59
CA ALA A 299 11.50 -12.48 20.22
C ALA A 299 12.73 -13.39 20.21
N LEU A 300 13.72 -13.12 21.06
CA LEU A 300 14.94 -13.92 21.17
C LEU A 300 14.61 -15.37 21.57
N ASP A 301 13.82 -15.58 22.63
CA ASP A 301 13.47 -16.93 23.09
C ASP A 301 12.61 -17.68 22.07
N THR A 302 11.72 -16.96 21.37
CA THR A 302 10.88 -17.54 20.31
C THR A 302 11.74 -17.99 19.13
N ALA A 303 12.65 -17.14 18.66
CA ALA A 303 13.51 -17.43 17.52
C ALA A 303 14.39 -18.66 17.77
N ILE A 304 14.95 -18.80 18.97
CA ILE A 304 15.77 -19.98 19.35
C ILE A 304 14.95 -21.27 19.26
N LYS A 305 13.79 -21.29 19.91
CA LYS A 305 12.91 -22.47 19.94
C LYS A 305 12.48 -22.89 18.54
N ILE A 306 12.13 -21.91 17.70
CA ILE A 306 11.68 -22.16 16.34
C ILE A 306 12.84 -22.65 15.48
N LEU A 307 14.00 -22.00 15.51
CA LEU A 307 15.14 -22.38 14.68
C LEU A 307 15.62 -23.81 15.02
N ASP A 308 15.80 -24.13 16.31
CA ASP A 308 16.18 -25.49 16.76
C ASP A 308 15.16 -26.56 16.32
N ASN A 309 13.87 -26.21 16.36
CA ASN A 309 12.81 -27.13 15.96
C ASN A 309 12.77 -27.30 14.43
N PHE A 310 12.87 -26.22 13.67
CA PHE A 310 12.79 -26.24 12.21
C PHE A 310 13.97 -26.99 11.59
N GLU A 311 15.18 -26.87 12.14
CA GLU A 311 16.31 -27.72 11.74
C GLU A 311 16.00 -29.22 11.89
N THR A 312 15.23 -29.59 12.93
CA THR A 312 14.83 -30.98 13.19
C THR A 312 13.66 -31.41 12.30
N THR A 313 12.68 -30.53 12.12
CA THR A 313 11.48 -30.77 11.30
C THR A 313 11.87 -30.95 9.84
N PHE A 314 12.66 -30.02 9.29
CA PHE A 314 13.09 -30.01 7.90
C PHE A 314 14.28 -30.91 7.61
N GLY A 315 14.99 -31.39 8.64
CA GLY A 315 16.10 -32.32 8.49
C GLY A 315 17.34 -31.72 7.78
N VAL A 316 17.37 -30.39 7.64
CA VAL A 316 18.48 -29.63 7.04
C VAL A 316 18.89 -28.54 8.03
N PRO A 317 20.17 -28.45 8.42
CA PRO A 317 20.64 -27.43 9.34
C PRO A 317 20.57 -26.03 8.73
N TYR A 318 20.45 -25.01 9.58
CA TYR A 318 20.59 -23.63 9.14
C TYR A 318 22.06 -23.35 8.77
N PRO A 319 22.36 -22.83 7.57
CA PRO A 319 23.72 -22.87 7.04
C PRO A 319 24.65 -21.75 7.53
N LEU A 320 24.13 -20.70 8.19
CA LEU A 320 24.91 -19.55 8.65
C LEU A 320 25.22 -19.64 10.14
N GLY A 321 26.36 -19.10 10.59
CA GLY A 321 26.75 -19.06 12.02
C GLY A 321 25.92 -18.12 12.90
N LYS A 322 25.12 -17.23 12.28
CA LYS A 322 24.27 -16.26 12.96
C LYS A 322 22.94 -16.02 12.27
N LEU A 323 22.00 -15.47 13.04
CA LEU A 323 20.74 -14.92 12.55
C LEU A 323 20.46 -13.60 13.31
N ASP A 324 20.48 -12.49 12.58
CA ASP A 324 20.14 -11.18 13.11
C ASP A 324 18.67 -10.86 12.81
N MET A 325 17.99 -10.28 13.78
CA MET A 325 16.59 -9.84 13.70
C MET A 325 16.55 -8.37 14.12
N ILE A 326 16.26 -7.47 13.19
CA ILE A 326 16.36 -6.03 13.45
C ILE A 326 15.01 -5.35 13.25
N GLU A 327 14.57 -4.60 14.26
CA GLU A 327 13.36 -3.79 14.19
C GLU A 327 13.66 -2.37 13.69
N VAL A 328 12.96 -1.92 12.65
CA VAL A 328 13.08 -0.59 12.04
C VAL A 328 11.74 0.14 12.03
N LYS A 329 11.78 1.47 12.14
CA LYS A 329 10.59 2.33 12.19
C LYS A 329 9.78 2.28 10.90
N GLU A 330 10.43 2.59 9.77
CA GLU A 330 9.79 2.62 8.46
C GLU A 330 10.02 1.29 7.75
N PHE A 331 8.93 0.56 7.49
CA PHE A 331 8.93 -0.67 6.71
C PHE A 331 7.59 -0.80 5.99
N ARG A 332 7.63 -1.16 4.69
CA ARG A 332 6.42 -1.30 3.87
C ARG A 332 5.58 -2.51 4.28
N SER A 333 6.25 -3.63 4.57
CA SER A 333 5.64 -4.90 4.94
C SER A 333 5.65 -5.12 6.46
N GLY A 334 5.32 -6.34 6.93
CA GLY A 334 5.46 -6.71 8.34
C GLY A 334 6.90 -7.02 8.73
N ALA A 335 7.59 -7.79 7.89
CA ALA A 335 9.00 -8.14 7.99
C ALA A 335 9.52 -8.57 6.60
N MET A 336 10.80 -8.93 6.51
CA MET A 336 11.45 -9.45 5.31
C MET A 336 12.55 -10.43 5.71
N GLU A 337 12.61 -11.58 5.04
CA GLU A 337 13.36 -12.78 5.43
C GLU A 337 14.87 -12.75 5.11
N ASN A 338 15.45 -11.58 4.83
CA ASN A 338 16.79 -11.48 4.23
C ASN A 338 17.79 -12.41 4.95
N TRP A 339 18.53 -13.21 4.18
CA TRP A 339 19.20 -14.39 4.73
C TRP A 339 20.25 -14.00 5.77
N GLY A 340 20.05 -14.41 7.03
CA GLY A 340 20.91 -14.04 8.15
C GLY A 340 20.69 -12.64 8.73
N LEU A 341 19.84 -11.80 8.13
CA LEU A 341 19.46 -10.46 8.62
C LEU A 341 17.97 -10.18 8.35
N ILE A 342 17.10 -10.74 9.18
CA ILE A 342 15.66 -10.51 9.05
C ILE A 342 15.34 -9.10 9.56
N ILE A 343 14.62 -8.31 8.76
CA ILE A 343 14.22 -6.93 9.11
C ILE A 343 12.73 -6.93 9.42
N TYR A 344 12.36 -6.33 10.56
CA TYR A 344 11.00 -6.25 11.08
C TYR A 344 10.54 -4.80 11.16
N LYS A 345 9.26 -4.56 10.89
CA LYS A 345 8.64 -3.28 11.22
C LYS A 345 8.50 -3.10 12.74
N GLU A 346 8.60 -1.88 13.23
CA GLU A 346 8.31 -1.53 14.63
C GLU A 346 6.96 -2.09 15.09
N GLY A 347 6.97 -2.78 16.24
CA GLY A 347 5.82 -3.49 16.81
C GLY A 347 5.63 -4.91 16.27
N LYS A 348 6.56 -5.43 15.47
CA LYS A 348 6.60 -6.84 15.01
C LYS A 348 7.70 -7.66 15.69
N LEU A 349 8.55 -7.03 16.50
CA LEU A 349 9.63 -7.71 17.20
C LEU A 349 9.62 -7.41 18.71
N SER A 350 9.40 -6.15 19.11
CA SER A 350 9.30 -5.74 20.51
C SER A 350 7.96 -6.16 21.14
N TYR A 351 8.01 -6.68 22.36
CA TYR A 351 6.83 -7.05 23.15
C TYR A 351 6.93 -6.54 24.58
N ASN A 352 6.02 -5.65 24.94
CA ASN A 352 5.88 -5.09 26.27
C ASN A 352 4.59 -5.64 26.90
N GLU A 353 4.69 -6.48 27.93
CA GLU A 353 3.55 -7.14 28.58
C GLU A 353 2.52 -6.17 29.22
N GLU A 354 2.97 -4.97 29.58
CA GLU A 354 2.05 -3.95 30.09
C GLU A 354 1.22 -3.38 28.94
N MET A 355 1.82 -3.17 27.78
CA MET A 355 1.22 -2.48 26.64
C MET A 355 0.49 -3.39 25.65
N ASN A 356 1.08 -4.54 25.38
CA ASN A 356 0.65 -5.48 24.35
C ASN A 356 -0.30 -6.52 24.91
N ASN A 357 -1.22 -6.99 24.06
CA ASN A 357 -2.16 -8.06 24.40
C ASN A 357 -1.63 -9.43 23.95
N LEU A 358 -2.35 -10.52 24.24
CA LEU A 358 -1.93 -11.87 23.86
C LEU A 358 -2.02 -12.13 22.34
N GLU A 359 -2.91 -11.43 21.64
CA GLU A 359 -2.96 -11.49 20.18
C GLU A 359 -1.72 -10.84 19.56
N ASP A 360 -1.22 -9.74 20.12
CA ASP A 360 0.05 -9.13 19.72
C ASP A 360 1.22 -10.10 19.96
N LYS A 361 1.25 -10.76 21.13
CA LYS A 361 2.24 -11.80 21.47
C LYS A 361 2.26 -12.91 20.41
N ARG A 362 1.10 -13.50 20.13
CA ARG A 362 0.96 -14.55 19.11
C ARG A 362 1.34 -14.06 17.73
N MET A 363 0.95 -12.83 17.38
CA MET A 363 1.24 -12.22 16.08
C MET A 363 2.76 -12.04 15.90
N ILE A 364 3.47 -11.48 16.89
CA ILE A 364 4.94 -11.37 16.88
C ILE A 364 5.57 -12.74 16.67
N GLN A 365 5.17 -13.74 17.46
CA GLN A 365 5.75 -15.08 17.35
C GLN A 365 5.42 -15.77 16.03
N THR A 366 4.24 -15.49 15.46
CA THR A 366 3.83 -15.99 14.14
C THR A 366 4.65 -15.34 13.02
N VAL A 367 4.92 -14.03 13.08
CA VAL A 367 5.78 -13.36 12.09
C VAL A 367 7.20 -13.89 12.22
N ILE A 368 7.75 -14.01 13.44
CA ILE A 368 9.07 -14.62 13.65
C ILE A 368 9.14 -16.03 13.06
N ALA A 369 8.10 -16.86 13.27
CA ALA A 369 8.02 -18.20 12.70
C ALA A 369 8.01 -18.19 11.16
N HIS A 370 7.30 -17.22 10.57
CA HIS A 370 7.21 -17.04 9.12
C HIS A 370 8.58 -16.71 8.52
N GLU A 371 9.26 -15.69 9.05
CA GLU A 371 10.58 -15.29 8.57
C GLU A 371 11.66 -16.36 8.79
N ILE A 372 11.57 -17.14 9.87
CA ILE A 372 12.49 -18.27 10.10
C ILE A 372 12.19 -19.44 9.15
N ALA A 373 10.92 -19.68 8.80
CA ALA A 373 10.58 -20.70 7.81
C ALA A 373 11.16 -20.37 6.43
N HIS A 374 11.18 -19.09 6.05
CA HIS A 374 11.79 -18.62 4.80
C HIS A 374 13.28 -18.93 4.68
N GLN A 375 14.00 -19.12 5.80
CA GLN A 375 15.41 -19.53 5.75
C GLN A 375 15.60 -20.88 5.03
N TRP A 376 14.55 -21.71 4.94
CA TRP A 376 14.50 -22.90 4.08
C TRP A 376 13.66 -22.67 2.81
N PHE A 377 12.45 -22.12 2.96
CA PHE A 377 11.48 -21.92 1.88
C PHE A 377 11.52 -20.48 1.36
N GLY A 378 12.48 -20.20 0.49
CA GLY A 378 12.72 -18.89 -0.09
C GLY A 378 14.20 -18.58 -0.18
N ASN A 379 14.95 -18.82 0.89
CA ASN A 379 16.39 -18.54 0.93
C ASN A 379 17.20 -19.73 0.41
N LEU A 380 17.14 -20.86 1.13
CA LEU A 380 17.85 -22.07 0.78
C LEU A 380 17.34 -22.65 -0.55
N VAL A 381 16.03 -22.79 -0.69
CA VAL A 381 15.37 -23.23 -1.92
C VAL A 381 14.41 -22.13 -2.35
N THR A 382 14.65 -21.55 -3.52
CA THR A 382 13.91 -20.37 -4.01
C THR A 382 13.10 -20.75 -5.24
N MET A 383 11.93 -20.16 -5.48
CA MET A 383 11.26 -20.29 -6.77
C MET A 383 12.16 -19.81 -7.93
N LYS A 384 12.03 -20.40 -9.11
CA LYS A 384 12.72 -19.89 -10.31
C LYS A 384 12.20 -18.54 -10.76
N ASN A 385 10.90 -18.29 -10.63
CA ASN A 385 10.26 -17.07 -11.07
C ASN A 385 9.07 -16.72 -10.16
N TRP A 386 8.73 -15.44 -10.09
CA TRP A 386 7.70 -14.87 -9.22
C TRP A 386 6.29 -15.41 -9.48
N ASN A 387 6.05 -16.01 -10.65
CA ASN A 387 4.79 -16.66 -10.97
C ASN A 387 4.49 -17.92 -10.12
N GLN A 388 5.50 -18.42 -9.41
CA GLN A 388 5.40 -19.51 -8.43
C GLN A 388 5.87 -19.07 -7.03
N LEU A 389 5.70 -17.79 -6.68
CA LEU A 389 6.02 -17.21 -5.36
C LEU A 389 5.45 -18.01 -4.17
N TRP A 390 4.35 -18.72 -4.38
CA TRP A 390 3.73 -19.57 -3.36
C TRP A 390 4.64 -20.68 -2.82
N LEU A 391 5.68 -21.10 -3.57
CA LEU A 391 6.68 -22.06 -3.08
C LEU A 391 7.48 -21.52 -1.89
N ASN A 392 7.59 -20.20 -1.78
CA ASN A 392 8.15 -19.54 -0.61
C ASN A 392 7.01 -19.27 0.40
N GLU A 393 6.05 -18.46 -0.03
CA GLU A 393 5.06 -17.84 0.85
C GLU A 393 4.00 -18.80 1.39
N GLY A 394 3.61 -19.79 0.60
CA GLY A 394 2.68 -20.83 1.01
C GLY A 394 3.26 -21.72 2.11
N PHE A 395 4.55 -22.07 2.01
CA PHE A 395 5.25 -22.86 3.02
C PHE A 395 5.52 -22.06 4.29
N ALA A 396 6.00 -20.82 4.18
CA ALA A 396 6.15 -19.94 5.34
C ALA A 396 4.79 -19.72 6.04
N THR A 397 3.71 -19.58 5.27
CA THR A 397 2.34 -19.49 5.80
C THR A 397 1.87 -20.78 6.48
N LEU A 398 2.24 -21.96 5.98
CA LEU A 398 1.93 -23.23 6.64
C LEU A 398 2.63 -23.32 8.01
N TYR A 399 3.91 -22.99 8.05
CA TYR A 399 4.74 -23.17 9.23
C TYR A 399 4.68 -22.03 10.26
N GLN A 400 4.13 -20.85 9.91
CA GLN A 400 4.07 -19.71 10.84
C GLN A 400 3.31 -20.01 12.14
N LEU A 401 2.14 -20.66 12.05
CA LEU A 401 1.32 -20.97 13.24
C LEU A 401 1.85 -22.22 13.94
N TYR A 402 2.38 -23.17 13.18
CA TYR A 402 3.04 -24.35 13.73
C TYR A 402 4.26 -23.98 14.58
N GLY A 403 5.15 -23.12 14.07
CA GLY A 403 6.31 -22.62 14.79
C GLY A 403 5.96 -21.78 16.02
N ALA A 404 4.96 -20.89 15.91
CA ALA A 404 4.47 -20.12 17.05
C ALA A 404 3.88 -21.02 18.15
N ASP A 405 3.18 -22.09 17.77
CA ASP A 405 2.61 -23.07 18.71
C ASP A 405 3.70 -23.90 19.41
N ILE A 406 4.76 -24.29 18.68
CA ILE A 406 5.96 -24.90 19.28
C ILE A 406 6.59 -23.99 20.33
N ALA A 407 6.76 -22.70 20.02
CA ALA A 407 7.37 -21.73 20.93
C ALA A 407 6.58 -21.59 22.25
N ASN A 408 5.28 -21.93 22.22
CA ASN A 408 4.34 -21.89 23.33
C ASN A 408 3.84 -23.28 23.76
N SER A 409 4.58 -24.35 23.46
CA SER A 409 4.28 -25.70 23.94
C SER A 409 2.87 -26.24 23.59
N GLY A 410 2.34 -25.89 22.41
CA GLY A 410 1.02 -26.38 21.95
C GLY A 410 -0.19 -25.56 22.41
N ALA A 411 0.05 -24.44 23.11
CA ALA A 411 -0.98 -23.57 23.67
C ALA A 411 -1.89 -22.89 22.64
N TYR A 412 -1.40 -22.66 21.43
CA TYR A 412 -2.13 -21.94 20.39
C TYR A 412 -3.06 -22.83 19.59
N LYS A 413 -2.90 -24.15 19.65
CA LYS A 413 -3.67 -25.09 18.81
C LYS A 413 -3.60 -24.66 17.35
N TRP A 414 -2.41 -24.75 16.78
CA TRP A 414 -2.07 -24.14 15.49
C TRP A 414 -3.08 -24.45 14.39
N ASP A 415 -3.66 -25.65 14.36
CA ASP A 415 -4.60 -26.11 13.33
C ASP A 415 -5.95 -25.36 13.39
N THR A 416 -6.42 -25.06 14.60
CA THR A 416 -7.62 -24.25 14.86
C THR A 416 -7.37 -22.79 14.48
N GLN A 417 -6.20 -22.26 14.85
CA GLN A 417 -5.81 -20.92 14.45
C GLN A 417 -5.56 -20.81 12.94
N PHE A 418 -5.13 -21.89 12.28
CA PHE A 418 -4.94 -21.92 10.84
C PHE A 418 -6.29 -21.84 10.11
N LEU A 419 -7.30 -22.56 10.60
CA LEU A 419 -8.67 -22.47 10.10
C LEU A 419 -9.22 -21.04 10.19
N LEU A 420 -9.00 -20.34 11.30
CA LEU A 420 -9.46 -18.97 11.54
C LEU A 420 -8.69 -17.91 10.75
N ASN A 421 -7.36 -17.94 10.81
CA ASN A 421 -6.50 -16.84 10.37
C ASN A 421 -5.96 -17.03 8.94
N SER A 422 -5.90 -18.27 8.44
CA SER A 422 -5.47 -18.58 7.07
C SER A 422 -6.64 -19.00 6.20
N GLN A 423 -7.25 -20.15 6.48
CA GLN A 423 -8.22 -20.78 5.57
C GLN A 423 -9.46 -19.89 5.36
N LYS A 424 -10.06 -19.40 6.45
CA LYS A 424 -11.19 -18.46 6.37
C LYS A 424 -10.82 -17.15 5.68
N SER A 425 -9.63 -16.61 5.95
CA SER A 425 -9.14 -15.36 5.34
C SER A 425 -9.01 -15.49 3.81
N ALA A 426 -8.53 -16.64 3.33
CA ALA A 426 -8.45 -16.96 1.91
C ALA A 426 -9.84 -17.06 1.27
N PHE A 427 -10.78 -17.79 1.89
CA PHE A 427 -12.16 -17.89 1.39
C PHE A 427 -12.85 -16.52 1.31
N ASP A 428 -12.69 -15.68 2.32
CA ASP A 428 -13.28 -14.35 2.36
C ASP A 428 -12.67 -13.45 1.27
N PHE A 429 -11.34 -13.52 1.06
CA PHE A 429 -10.66 -12.75 0.02
C PHE A 429 -11.04 -13.17 -1.39
N GLU A 430 -11.06 -14.47 -1.69
CA GLU A 430 -11.49 -14.99 -3.00
C GLU A 430 -12.96 -14.61 -3.28
N PHE A 431 -13.82 -14.57 -2.25
CA PHE A 431 -15.17 -14.06 -2.43
C PHE A 431 -15.22 -12.53 -2.64
N GLU A 432 -14.37 -11.76 -1.97
CA GLU A 432 -14.27 -10.31 -2.18
C GLU A 432 -13.75 -9.96 -3.57
N SER A 433 -12.80 -10.72 -4.13
CA SER A 433 -12.29 -10.53 -5.49
C SER A 433 -13.36 -10.81 -6.55
N LEU A 434 -14.30 -11.72 -6.31
CA LEU A 434 -15.49 -11.87 -7.17
C LEU A 434 -16.45 -10.67 -7.09
N ARG A 435 -16.56 -10.03 -5.92
CA ARG A 435 -17.51 -8.93 -5.69
C ARG A 435 -16.96 -7.57 -6.12
N LYS A 436 -15.64 -7.44 -6.11
CA LYS A 436 -14.89 -6.20 -6.39
C LYS A 436 -13.66 -6.51 -7.25
N PRO A 437 -13.84 -7.04 -8.47
CA PRO A 437 -12.73 -7.42 -9.35
C PRO A 437 -11.84 -6.23 -9.74
N GLU A 438 -12.37 -5.00 -9.71
CA GLU A 438 -11.62 -3.76 -9.90
C GLU A 438 -10.63 -3.48 -8.76
N LYS A 439 -10.95 -3.91 -7.53
CA LYS A 439 -10.11 -3.67 -6.35
C LYS A 439 -9.20 -4.85 -6.05
N PHE A 440 -9.62 -6.08 -6.31
CA PHE A 440 -8.85 -7.28 -5.96
C PHE A 440 -8.73 -8.21 -7.15
N LYS A 441 -7.50 -8.40 -7.62
CA LYS A 441 -7.17 -9.35 -8.67
C LYS A 441 -7.41 -10.77 -8.16
N ASN A 442 -8.07 -11.58 -8.98
CA ASN A 442 -8.24 -13.00 -8.71
C ASN A 442 -7.33 -13.78 -9.65
N HIS A 443 -6.57 -14.74 -9.13
CA HIS A 443 -5.59 -15.48 -9.90
C HIS A 443 -5.39 -16.91 -9.34
N PRO A 444 -4.83 -17.85 -10.14
CA PRO A 444 -4.40 -19.13 -9.61
C PRO A 444 -3.14 -18.97 -8.76
N VAL A 445 -2.85 -19.94 -7.89
CA VAL A 445 -1.68 -19.88 -7.00
C VAL A 445 -0.37 -19.97 -7.80
N SER A 446 -0.35 -20.81 -8.83
CA SER A 446 0.65 -20.79 -9.90
C SER A 446 0.05 -20.07 -11.11
N PHE A 447 0.61 -18.93 -11.47
CA PHE A 447 0.03 -18.05 -12.50
C PHE A 447 1.00 -17.83 -13.67
N LYS A 448 0.54 -17.07 -14.67
CA LYS A 448 1.39 -16.59 -15.77
C LYS A 448 1.58 -15.10 -15.57
N LEU A 449 2.83 -14.64 -15.62
CA LEU A 449 3.13 -13.22 -15.60
C LEU A 449 2.87 -12.63 -16.99
N GLY A 450 1.98 -11.65 -17.06
CA GLY A 450 1.81 -10.80 -18.23
C GLY A 450 2.88 -9.72 -18.28
N GLU A 451 3.18 -9.20 -19.47
CA GLU A 451 4.21 -8.18 -19.68
C GLU A 451 4.00 -6.89 -18.85
N ASN A 452 2.75 -6.59 -18.48
CA ASN A 452 2.36 -5.40 -17.72
C ASN A 452 2.12 -5.66 -16.22
N ASP A 453 2.22 -6.91 -15.77
CA ASP A 453 1.93 -7.28 -14.39
C ASP A 453 2.94 -6.66 -13.42
N ASN A 454 2.44 -6.14 -12.30
CA ASN A 454 3.27 -5.75 -11.18
C ASN A 454 3.37 -6.93 -10.20
N ILE A 455 4.56 -7.49 -10.05
CA ILE A 455 4.82 -8.64 -9.17
C ILE A 455 4.30 -8.38 -7.73
N ARG A 456 4.34 -7.13 -7.26
CA ARG A 456 3.86 -6.74 -5.93
C ARG A 456 2.37 -7.01 -5.70
N GLU A 457 1.55 -7.02 -6.75
CA GLU A 457 0.11 -7.32 -6.63
C GLU A 457 -0.17 -8.75 -6.21
N PHE A 458 0.77 -9.66 -6.47
CA PHE A 458 0.63 -11.08 -6.19
C PHE A 458 1.12 -11.47 -4.77
N PHE A 459 1.64 -10.51 -4.00
CA PHE A 459 1.88 -10.66 -2.56
C PHE A 459 0.56 -10.50 -1.78
N ASP A 460 -0.36 -11.43 -2.01
CA ASP A 460 -1.76 -11.33 -1.58
C ASP A 460 -2.23 -12.55 -0.76
N ARG A 461 -3.53 -12.60 -0.41
CA ARG A 461 -4.04 -13.73 0.39
C ARG A 461 -4.14 -15.04 -0.39
N ILE A 462 -4.09 -15.02 -1.73
CA ILE A 462 -4.07 -16.22 -2.56
C ILE A 462 -2.70 -16.88 -2.46
N THR A 463 -1.63 -16.14 -2.71
CA THR A 463 -0.24 -16.63 -2.66
C THR A 463 0.14 -17.13 -1.26
N TYR A 464 -0.36 -16.49 -0.21
CA TYR A 464 -0.06 -16.88 1.17
C TYR A 464 -1.07 -17.91 1.71
N ARG A 465 -2.32 -17.47 1.91
CA ARG A 465 -3.30 -18.19 2.75
C ARG A 465 -3.99 -19.34 2.01
N LYS A 466 -4.29 -19.18 0.71
CA LYS A 466 -4.80 -20.30 -0.11
C LYS A 466 -3.71 -21.34 -0.33
N ALA A 467 -2.50 -20.93 -0.72
CA ALA A 467 -1.38 -21.84 -0.91
C ALA A 467 -1.07 -22.67 0.34
N GLY A 468 -0.97 -22.02 1.51
CA GLY A 468 -0.79 -22.73 2.78
C GLY A 468 -1.94 -23.71 3.09
N SER A 469 -3.17 -23.37 2.71
CA SER A 469 -4.34 -24.25 2.88
C SER A 469 -4.31 -25.45 1.93
N ILE A 470 -3.81 -25.28 0.70
CA ILE A 470 -3.57 -26.38 -0.24
C ILE A 470 -2.49 -27.31 0.28
N LEU A 471 -1.38 -26.78 0.81
CA LEU A 471 -0.32 -27.59 1.43
C LEU A 471 -0.84 -28.39 2.64
N LEU A 472 -1.66 -27.77 3.50
CA LEU A 472 -2.30 -28.47 4.63
C LEU A 472 -3.22 -29.60 4.14
N MET A 473 -3.98 -29.37 3.08
CA MET A 473 -4.83 -30.39 2.46
C MET A 473 -4.00 -31.52 1.84
N ILE A 474 -2.91 -31.22 1.12
CA ILE A 474 -1.98 -32.23 0.62
C ILE A 474 -1.46 -33.09 1.78
N ARG A 475 -0.99 -32.44 2.86
CA ARG A 475 -0.52 -33.11 4.08
C ARG A 475 -1.59 -34.00 4.71
N LYS A 476 -2.86 -33.58 4.72
CA LYS A 476 -3.99 -34.39 5.21
C LYS A 476 -4.20 -35.64 4.36
N VAL A 477 -4.12 -35.52 3.04
CA VAL A 477 -4.41 -36.62 2.11
C VAL A 477 -3.29 -37.65 2.06
N ILE A 478 -2.03 -37.22 1.97
CA ILE A 478 -0.88 -38.16 1.91
C ILE A 478 -0.41 -38.61 3.29
N GLY A 479 -0.81 -37.90 4.34
CA GLY A 479 -0.41 -38.14 5.73
C GLY A 479 0.89 -37.42 6.10
N THR A 480 0.97 -37.01 7.36
CA THR A 480 2.11 -36.24 7.92
C THR A 480 3.47 -36.88 7.65
N SER A 481 3.60 -38.20 7.85
CA SER A 481 4.91 -38.84 7.70
C SER A 481 5.41 -38.83 6.25
N VAL A 482 4.51 -38.97 5.27
CA VAL A 482 4.87 -38.92 3.85
C VAL A 482 5.21 -37.49 3.46
N PHE A 483 4.41 -36.52 3.92
CA PHE A 483 4.64 -35.10 3.70
C PHE A 483 6.02 -34.66 4.24
N ASP A 484 6.33 -34.97 5.49
CA ASP A 484 7.59 -34.56 6.12
C ASP A 484 8.81 -35.21 5.42
N LYS A 485 8.69 -36.47 4.97
CA LYS A 485 9.72 -37.15 4.17
C LYS A 485 9.93 -36.47 2.81
N ALA A 486 8.85 -36.10 2.13
CA ALA A 486 8.92 -35.37 0.86
C ALA A 486 9.59 -34.01 1.03
N ILE A 487 9.21 -33.24 2.06
CA ILE A 487 9.81 -31.92 2.34
C ILE A 487 11.30 -32.04 2.66
N ARG A 488 11.69 -33.01 3.50
CA ARG A 488 13.11 -33.29 3.78
C ARG A 488 13.88 -33.64 2.51
N SER A 489 13.31 -34.50 1.67
CA SER A 489 13.94 -34.86 0.39
C SER A 489 14.08 -33.66 -0.53
N TYR A 490 13.03 -32.86 -0.68
CA TYR A 490 12.98 -31.67 -1.53
C TYR A 490 14.01 -30.63 -1.10
N LEU A 491 14.06 -30.29 0.19
CA LEU A 491 15.02 -29.34 0.72
C LEU A 491 16.45 -29.87 0.60
N ASN A 492 16.69 -31.15 0.88
CA ASN A 492 18.02 -31.74 0.84
C ASN A 492 18.61 -31.84 -0.58
N SER A 493 17.79 -32.14 -1.60
CA SER A 493 18.26 -32.25 -2.99
C SER A 493 18.36 -30.91 -3.72
N SER A 494 17.69 -29.87 -3.21
CA SER A 494 17.56 -28.57 -3.91
C SER A 494 18.26 -27.42 -3.17
N GLN A 495 19.14 -27.73 -2.21
CA GLN A 495 19.85 -26.71 -1.42
C GLN A 495 20.61 -25.74 -2.32
N PHE A 496 20.47 -24.44 -2.06
CA PHE A 496 21.11 -23.34 -2.79
C PHE A 496 20.69 -23.19 -4.25
N GLU A 497 19.63 -23.88 -4.68
CA GLU A 497 19.14 -23.85 -6.05
C GLU A 497 17.79 -23.12 -6.17
N ASN A 498 17.37 -22.91 -7.41
CA ASN A 498 16.03 -22.47 -7.75
C ASN A 498 15.20 -23.63 -8.33
N VAL A 499 13.93 -23.72 -7.94
CA VAL A 499 13.04 -24.83 -8.33
C VAL A 499 11.71 -24.35 -8.89
N ASP A 500 11.10 -25.24 -9.68
CA ASP A 500 9.70 -25.11 -10.09
C ASP A 500 8.82 -26.06 -9.27
N GLU A 501 7.51 -25.81 -9.24
CA GLU A 501 6.54 -26.63 -8.50
C GLU A 501 6.55 -28.12 -8.91
N ASP A 502 6.90 -28.43 -10.16
CA ASP A 502 7.02 -29.81 -10.65
C ASP A 502 8.08 -30.62 -9.89
N ILE A 503 9.15 -29.98 -9.44
CA ILE A 503 10.18 -30.62 -8.61
C ILE A 503 9.59 -30.99 -7.25
N LEU A 504 8.85 -30.06 -6.62
CA LEU A 504 8.17 -30.34 -5.36
C LEU A 504 7.16 -31.48 -5.49
N PHE A 505 6.34 -31.47 -6.56
CA PHE A 505 5.35 -32.51 -6.79
C PHE A 505 5.99 -33.87 -7.03
N LYS A 506 7.13 -33.92 -7.71
CA LYS A 506 7.91 -35.15 -7.84
C LYS A 506 8.36 -35.69 -6.49
N HIS A 507 8.88 -34.85 -5.58
CA HIS A 507 9.26 -35.32 -4.24
C HIS A 507 8.07 -35.81 -3.42
N PHE A 508 6.90 -35.20 -3.59
CA PHE A 508 5.68 -35.74 -2.98
C PHE A 508 5.30 -37.11 -3.56
N GLN A 509 5.37 -37.27 -4.89
CA GLN A 509 5.07 -38.54 -5.56
C GLN A 509 6.05 -39.65 -5.13
N ASP A 510 7.35 -39.37 -5.16
CA ASP A 510 8.40 -40.33 -4.80
C ASP A 510 8.24 -40.81 -3.34
N ALA A 511 7.98 -39.88 -2.40
CA ALA A 511 7.74 -40.24 -1.01
C ALA A 511 6.46 -41.08 -0.83
N TYR A 512 5.39 -40.77 -1.58
CA TYR A 512 4.15 -41.53 -1.55
C TYR A 512 4.35 -42.96 -2.06
N ASP A 513 5.01 -43.12 -3.21
CA ASP A 513 5.22 -44.42 -3.84
C ASP A 513 6.10 -45.36 -2.99
N ILE A 514 7.07 -44.78 -2.25
CA ILE A 514 7.93 -45.52 -1.31
C ILE A 514 7.12 -46.01 -0.09
N GLU A 515 6.31 -45.14 0.50
CA GLU A 515 5.63 -45.44 1.78
C GLU A 515 4.33 -46.24 1.59
N ILE A 516 3.70 -46.13 0.42
CA ILE A 516 2.41 -46.75 0.12
C ILE A 516 2.54 -47.57 -1.19
N PRO A 517 3.38 -48.62 -1.20
CA PRO A 517 3.66 -49.39 -2.40
C PRO A 517 2.40 -50.10 -2.92
N GLY A 518 2.23 -50.12 -4.24
CA GLY A 518 1.15 -50.85 -4.91
C GLY A 518 -0.17 -50.07 -5.07
N LYS A 519 -0.25 -48.81 -4.64
CA LYS A 519 -1.35 -47.88 -4.98
C LYS A 519 -0.84 -46.83 -5.97
N SER A 520 -1.39 -46.83 -7.18
CA SER A 520 -1.08 -45.80 -8.19
C SER A 520 -2.00 -44.59 -7.99
N TRP A 521 -1.42 -43.44 -7.67
CA TRP A 521 -2.12 -42.16 -7.66
C TRP A 521 -1.21 -41.08 -8.24
N ASP A 522 -1.73 -40.33 -9.21
CA ASP A 522 -1.08 -39.14 -9.75
C ASP A 522 -1.28 -37.95 -8.82
N LEU A 523 -0.30 -37.73 -7.94
CA LEU A 523 -0.32 -36.66 -6.95
C LEU A 523 -0.02 -35.30 -7.57
N ALA A 524 0.76 -35.27 -8.66
CA ALA A 524 1.05 -34.06 -9.40
C ALA A 524 -0.22 -33.51 -10.08
N ALA A 525 -1.02 -34.35 -10.72
CA ALA A 525 -2.30 -33.95 -11.29
C ALA A 525 -3.27 -33.41 -10.21
N PHE A 526 -3.31 -34.04 -9.04
CA PHE A 526 -4.06 -33.53 -7.90
C PHE A 526 -3.57 -32.13 -7.51
N ALA A 527 -2.28 -31.96 -7.23
CA ALA A 527 -1.73 -30.67 -6.79
C ALA A 527 -1.93 -29.56 -7.83
N LYS A 528 -1.67 -29.84 -9.12
CA LYS A 528 -1.91 -28.90 -10.23
C LYS A 528 -3.36 -28.47 -10.34
N SER A 529 -4.31 -29.38 -10.11
CA SER A 529 -5.74 -29.03 -10.11
C SER A 529 -6.09 -27.98 -9.05
N TRP A 530 -5.27 -27.80 -8.01
CA TRP A 530 -5.44 -26.79 -6.97
C TRP A 530 -4.56 -25.55 -7.16
N THR A 531 -3.36 -25.70 -7.73
CA THR A 531 -2.46 -24.56 -7.96
C THR A 531 -2.82 -23.76 -9.21
N GLU A 532 -3.34 -24.40 -10.26
CA GLU A 532 -3.63 -23.77 -11.56
C GLU A 532 -5.08 -23.27 -11.70
N ASN A 533 -5.99 -23.68 -10.79
CA ASN A 533 -7.38 -23.23 -10.81
C ASN A 533 -7.61 -22.01 -9.91
N VAL A 534 -8.29 -21.01 -10.48
CA VAL A 534 -8.78 -19.82 -9.76
C VAL A 534 -9.97 -20.19 -8.88
N MET A 535 -10.14 -19.53 -7.72
CA MET A 535 -11.20 -19.80 -6.74
C MET A 535 -11.07 -21.14 -5.99
N PHE A 536 -11.98 -21.34 -5.04
CA PHE A 536 -12.27 -22.61 -4.39
C PHE A 536 -13.56 -23.23 -4.97
N PRO A 537 -13.67 -24.57 -5.02
CA PRO A 537 -14.91 -25.24 -5.40
C PRO A 537 -15.94 -25.21 -4.26
N VAL A 538 -17.22 -25.24 -4.65
CA VAL A 538 -18.33 -25.53 -3.74
C VAL A 538 -18.82 -26.95 -4.02
N VAL A 539 -18.83 -27.81 -3.02
CA VAL A 539 -19.36 -29.17 -3.13
C VAL A 539 -20.82 -29.14 -2.72
N ARG A 540 -21.71 -29.47 -3.65
CA ARG A 540 -23.16 -29.50 -3.42
C ARG A 540 -23.65 -30.93 -3.20
N VAL A 541 -24.46 -31.11 -2.17
CA VAL A 541 -25.05 -32.40 -1.79
C VAL A 541 -26.57 -32.29 -1.88
N GLU A 542 -27.19 -33.17 -2.66
CA GLU A 542 -28.63 -33.20 -2.89
C GLU A 542 -29.15 -34.63 -2.86
N GLU A 543 -30.43 -34.81 -2.53
CA GLU A 543 -31.08 -36.12 -2.64
C GLU A 543 -31.19 -36.55 -4.10
N PHE A 544 -30.69 -37.74 -4.42
CA PHE A 544 -30.90 -38.39 -5.72
C PHE A 544 -32.17 -39.25 -5.69
N ASN A 545 -32.36 -40.00 -4.60
CA ASN A 545 -33.58 -40.74 -4.25
C ASN A 545 -33.60 -40.99 -2.73
N GLU A 546 -34.61 -41.72 -2.22
CA GLU A 546 -34.81 -42.00 -0.78
C GLU A 546 -33.60 -42.66 -0.06
N THR A 547 -32.69 -43.30 -0.80
CA THR A 547 -31.54 -44.02 -0.23
C THR A 547 -30.20 -43.52 -0.76
N HIS A 548 -30.20 -42.54 -1.68
CA HIS A 548 -28.99 -42.10 -2.35
C HIS A 548 -28.88 -40.58 -2.42
N LEU A 549 -27.67 -40.07 -2.20
CA LEU A 549 -27.31 -38.67 -2.33
C LEU A 549 -26.43 -38.46 -3.56
N GLU A 550 -26.68 -37.37 -4.27
CA GLU A 550 -25.84 -36.85 -5.35
C GLU A 550 -24.86 -35.82 -4.78
N ILE A 551 -23.56 -36.03 -5.02
CA ILE A 551 -22.49 -35.09 -4.68
C ILE A 551 -21.90 -34.53 -5.97
N LYS A 552 -21.89 -33.21 -6.11
CA LYS A 552 -21.39 -32.54 -7.31
C LYS A 552 -20.57 -31.29 -7.01
N GLN A 553 -19.63 -31.01 -7.89
CA GLN A 553 -18.81 -29.81 -7.83
C GLN A 553 -19.51 -28.65 -8.53
N MET A 554 -19.51 -27.49 -7.88
CA MET A 554 -20.11 -26.25 -8.35
C MET A 554 -19.09 -25.12 -8.34
N LYS A 555 -19.18 -24.23 -9.33
CA LYS A 555 -18.43 -22.98 -9.37
C LYS A 555 -19.25 -21.85 -8.76
N LEU A 556 -18.62 -21.11 -7.85
CA LEU A 556 -19.17 -19.87 -7.31
C LEU A 556 -18.97 -18.73 -8.32
N SER A 557 -20.05 -18.02 -8.62
CA SER A 557 -20.03 -16.73 -9.33
C SER A 557 -20.86 -15.69 -8.58
N TYR A 558 -20.68 -14.43 -8.94
CA TYR A 558 -21.37 -13.31 -8.33
C TYR A 558 -22.00 -12.43 -9.41
N ASP A 559 -23.32 -12.25 -9.34
CA ASP A 559 -24.04 -11.36 -10.23
C ASP A 559 -24.02 -9.94 -9.65
N MET A 560 -23.30 -9.05 -10.33
CA MET A 560 -23.16 -7.65 -9.93
C MET A 560 -24.48 -6.87 -9.96
N LYS A 561 -25.41 -7.22 -10.87
CA LYS A 561 -26.70 -6.53 -11.00
C LYS A 561 -27.63 -6.89 -9.85
N THR A 562 -27.78 -8.18 -9.56
CA THR A 562 -28.69 -8.65 -8.50
C THR A 562 -28.05 -8.68 -7.12
N LYS A 563 -26.72 -8.51 -7.04
CA LYS A 563 -25.91 -8.65 -5.81
C LYS A 563 -26.09 -10.02 -5.16
N ARG A 564 -26.17 -11.08 -5.98
CA ARG A 564 -26.42 -12.46 -5.55
C ARG A 564 -25.28 -13.39 -5.91
N LYS A 565 -25.07 -14.37 -5.03
CA LYS A 565 -24.20 -15.52 -5.30
C LYS A 565 -24.96 -16.49 -6.21
N LEU A 566 -24.25 -17.04 -7.19
CA LEU A 566 -24.78 -18.06 -8.09
C LEU A 566 -23.85 -19.28 -8.01
N LEU A 567 -24.44 -20.47 -7.99
CA LEU A 567 -23.73 -21.74 -8.10
C LEU A 567 -24.05 -22.33 -9.45
N THR A 568 -23.02 -22.52 -10.28
CA THR A 568 -23.16 -23.08 -11.63
C THR A 568 -22.41 -24.40 -11.72
N PRO A 569 -22.92 -25.40 -12.47
CA PRO A 569 -22.18 -26.63 -12.71
C PRO A 569 -20.84 -26.33 -13.38
N ILE A 570 -19.81 -27.06 -12.97
CA ILE A 570 -18.49 -26.96 -13.58
C ILE A 570 -18.48 -27.67 -14.94
N THR A 571 -18.10 -26.96 -16.00
CA THR A 571 -17.96 -27.53 -17.35
C THR A 571 -16.51 -27.63 -17.84
N ASN A 572 -15.62 -26.71 -17.44
CA ASN A 572 -14.25 -26.59 -17.98
C ASN A 572 -13.13 -26.52 -16.91
N GLN A 573 -13.43 -26.50 -15.60
CA GLN A 573 -12.45 -26.36 -14.52
C GLN A 573 -12.68 -27.44 -13.44
N SER A 574 -12.03 -28.59 -13.52
CA SER A 574 -12.19 -29.65 -12.52
C SER A 574 -11.11 -29.59 -11.45
N TRP A 575 -11.52 -29.54 -10.18
CA TRP A 575 -10.65 -29.86 -9.06
C TRP A 575 -10.69 -31.37 -8.80
N GLU A 576 -9.56 -31.96 -8.43
CA GLU A 576 -9.55 -33.26 -7.79
C GLU A 576 -9.82 -33.07 -6.29
N ILE A 577 -11.08 -33.19 -5.86
CA ILE A 577 -11.47 -32.86 -4.48
C ILE A 577 -11.40 -34.11 -3.57
N PRO A 578 -10.60 -34.08 -2.49
CA PRO A 578 -10.57 -35.13 -1.48
C PRO A 578 -11.75 -34.93 -0.52
N ILE A 579 -12.70 -35.86 -0.53
CA ILE A 579 -13.89 -35.78 0.33
C ILE A 579 -13.69 -36.72 1.51
N PHE A 580 -13.46 -36.14 2.68
CA PHE A 580 -13.55 -36.85 3.97
C PHE A 580 -14.96 -36.66 4.53
N TYR A 581 -15.65 -37.76 4.82
CA TYR A 581 -17.07 -37.69 5.19
C TYR A 581 -17.47 -38.71 6.25
N ARG A 582 -18.59 -38.46 6.91
CA ARG A 582 -19.33 -39.43 7.72
C ARG A 582 -20.75 -39.56 7.15
N LYS A 583 -21.23 -40.79 7.04
CA LYS A 583 -22.62 -41.11 6.64
C LYS A 583 -23.41 -41.58 7.85
N ASP A 584 -24.70 -41.26 7.90
CA ASP A 584 -25.68 -41.88 8.81
C ASP A 584 -25.22 -41.97 10.28
N GLN A 585 -24.50 -40.95 10.75
CA GLN A 585 -23.92 -40.85 12.11
C GLN A 585 -22.90 -41.96 12.48
N GLU A 586 -22.34 -42.66 11.49
CA GLU A 586 -21.26 -43.61 11.72
C GLU A 586 -20.01 -42.91 12.29
N GLU A 587 -19.31 -43.59 13.22
CA GLU A 587 -18.11 -43.05 13.86
C GLU A 587 -16.94 -42.91 12.87
N ASN A 588 -16.85 -43.82 11.90
CA ASN A 588 -15.74 -43.92 10.97
C ASN A 588 -15.80 -42.79 9.93
N VAL A 589 -14.68 -42.06 9.79
CA VAL A 589 -14.49 -41.12 8.69
C VAL A 589 -14.11 -41.91 7.44
N GLU A 590 -14.93 -41.82 6.40
CA GLU A 590 -14.66 -42.38 5.09
C GLU A 590 -13.98 -41.35 4.17
N PHE A 591 -13.40 -41.84 3.08
CA PHE A 591 -12.67 -41.04 2.10
C PHE A 591 -13.07 -41.44 0.68
N LEU A 592 -13.33 -40.44 -0.17
CA LEU A 592 -13.48 -40.63 -1.61
C LEU A 592 -12.92 -39.47 -2.42
N TRP A 593 -12.67 -39.74 -3.69
CA TRP A 593 -12.25 -38.75 -4.67
C TRP A 593 -13.43 -38.26 -5.51
N LEU A 594 -13.74 -36.97 -5.45
CA LEU A 594 -14.71 -36.34 -6.33
C LEU A 594 -14.02 -35.90 -7.64
N LYS A 595 -13.63 -36.87 -8.49
CA LYS A 595 -13.07 -36.62 -9.84
C LYS A 595 -14.14 -36.66 -10.93
N LYS A 596 -15.17 -37.48 -10.73
CA LYS A 596 -16.38 -37.54 -11.58
C LYS A 596 -17.42 -36.58 -11.02
N ASN A 597 -18.17 -35.92 -11.89
CA ASN A 597 -19.18 -34.95 -11.48
C ASN A 597 -20.50 -35.25 -12.23
N PRO A 598 -21.55 -35.78 -11.58
CA PRO A 598 -21.69 -36.07 -10.14
C PRO A 598 -21.18 -37.47 -9.69
N ILE A 599 -21.15 -37.71 -8.38
CA ILE A 599 -21.04 -39.04 -7.73
C ILE A 599 -22.34 -39.32 -6.96
N ILE A 600 -22.82 -40.56 -7.00
CA ILE A 600 -23.99 -41.03 -6.23
C ILE A 600 -23.51 -41.95 -5.11
N ILE A 601 -23.97 -41.69 -3.88
CA ILE A 601 -23.61 -42.46 -2.68
C ILE A 601 -24.87 -42.99 -2.02
N ASN A 602 -24.85 -44.23 -1.55
CA ASN A 602 -25.90 -44.79 -0.71
C ASN A 602 -25.72 -44.29 0.74
N ALA A 603 -26.53 -43.30 1.12
CA ALA A 603 -26.59 -42.69 2.43
C ALA A 603 -27.91 -41.91 2.55
N SER A 604 -28.44 -41.79 3.77
CA SER A 604 -29.60 -40.94 4.05
C SER A 604 -29.19 -39.57 4.59
N GLN A 605 -28.09 -39.52 5.34
CA GLN A 605 -27.46 -38.31 5.86
C GLN A 605 -25.96 -38.37 5.64
N ILE A 606 -25.34 -37.25 5.27
CA ILE A 606 -23.88 -37.18 5.09
C ILE A 606 -23.33 -35.82 5.52
N ILE A 607 -22.15 -35.83 6.13
CA ILE A 607 -21.38 -34.62 6.43
C ILE A 607 -20.03 -34.73 5.76
N LEU A 608 -19.74 -33.78 4.88
CA LEU A 608 -18.48 -33.68 4.15
C LEU A 608 -17.51 -32.70 4.84
N ASN A 609 -16.23 -32.83 4.50
CA ASN A 609 -15.14 -32.00 5.00
C ASN A 609 -15.04 -32.04 6.53
N ILE A 610 -15.11 -33.24 7.11
CA ILE A 610 -14.92 -33.45 8.55
C ILE A 610 -13.61 -32.79 9.00
N ASP A 611 -13.67 -32.06 10.11
CA ASP A 611 -12.58 -31.24 10.69
C ASP A 611 -12.10 -30.05 9.84
N SER A 612 -12.68 -29.81 8.66
CA SER A 612 -12.37 -28.67 7.78
C SER A 612 -10.90 -28.57 7.34
N ASP A 613 -10.20 -29.70 7.22
CA ASP A 613 -8.80 -29.74 6.79
C ASP A 613 -8.62 -29.54 5.26
N CYS A 614 -9.69 -29.63 4.47
CA CYS A 614 -9.65 -29.47 3.02
C CYS A 614 -10.22 -28.12 2.56
N TYR A 615 -9.65 -27.56 1.49
CA TYR A 615 -9.94 -26.19 1.02
C TYR A 615 -11.15 -26.11 0.06
N TYR A 616 -12.33 -26.48 0.56
CA TYR A 616 -13.59 -26.29 -0.17
C TYR A 616 -14.75 -25.98 0.79
N ARG A 617 -15.84 -25.42 0.26
CA ARG A 617 -17.09 -25.19 1.00
C ARG A 617 -18.14 -26.22 0.61
N VAL A 618 -19.06 -26.51 1.53
CA VAL A 618 -20.14 -27.48 1.31
C VAL A 618 -21.49 -26.78 1.33
N ASP A 619 -22.33 -27.07 0.34
CA ASP A 619 -23.72 -26.64 0.31
C ASP A 619 -24.66 -27.85 0.26
N TYR A 620 -25.45 -28.05 1.30
CA TYR A 620 -26.50 -29.07 1.32
C TYR A 620 -27.84 -28.48 0.83
N ASN A 621 -28.74 -29.33 0.32
CA ASN A 621 -30.14 -28.95 0.12
C ASN A 621 -30.86 -28.74 1.47
N GLU A 622 -32.08 -28.19 1.43
CA GLU A 622 -32.78 -27.79 2.66
C GLU A 622 -33.11 -28.96 3.59
N SER A 623 -33.49 -30.12 3.05
CA SER A 623 -33.81 -31.31 3.86
C SER A 623 -32.59 -31.79 4.66
N ILE A 624 -31.41 -31.87 4.04
CA ILE A 624 -30.19 -32.28 4.74
C ILE A 624 -29.75 -31.21 5.75
N TRP A 625 -29.90 -29.91 5.44
CA TRP A 625 -29.64 -28.86 6.44
C TRP A 625 -30.56 -28.98 7.67
N ASN A 626 -31.82 -29.36 7.49
CA ASN A 626 -32.74 -29.61 8.60
C ASN A 626 -32.26 -30.80 9.46
N LEU A 627 -31.84 -31.91 8.85
CA LEU A 627 -31.25 -33.05 9.58
C LEU A 627 -29.98 -32.67 10.34
N ILE A 628 -29.16 -31.77 9.77
CA ILE A 628 -27.98 -31.21 10.46
C ILE A 628 -28.42 -30.36 11.66
N SER A 629 -29.45 -29.53 11.50
CA SER A 629 -30.01 -28.72 12.59
C SER A 629 -30.58 -29.58 13.72
N GLU A 630 -31.34 -30.63 13.39
CA GLU A 630 -31.86 -31.61 14.34
C GLU A 630 -30.73 -32.27 15.11
N GLN A 631 -29.73 -32.82 14.41
CA GLN A 631 -28.56 -33.44 15.06
C GLN A 631 -27.83 -32.47 16.00
N LEU A 632 -27.60 -31.22 15.58
CA LEU A 632 -26.93 -30.23 16.42
C LEU A 632 -27.71 -29.92 17.70
N ASN A 633 -29.04 -29.93 17.65
CA ASN A 633 -29.89 -29.71 18.84
C ASN A 633 -29.96 -30.95 19.75
N GLU A 634 -29.98 -32.15 19.17
CA GLU A 634 -30.06 -33.41 19.90
C GLU A 634 -28.74 -33.76 20.58
N ASP A 635 -27.64 -33.78 19.82
CA ASP A 635 -26.29 -34.03 20.32
C ASP A 635 -25.25 -33.39 19.40
N GLU A 636 -24.70 -32.26 19.82
CA GLU A 636 -23.66 -31.55 19.07
C GLU A 636 -22.31 -32.28 19.07
N THR A 637 -22.08 -33.21 19.99
CA THR A 637 -20.78 -33.85 20.20
C THR A 637 -20.43 -34.86 19.11
N VAL A 638 -21.42 -35.30 18.32
CA VAL A 638 -21.25 -36.11 17.11
C VAL A 638 -20.31 -35.43 16.10
N TYR A 639 -20.37 -34.10 16.02
CA TYR A 639 -19.49 -33.30 15.16
C TYR A 639 -18.36 -32.67 15.96
N SER A 640 -17.14 -32.71 15.45
CA SER A 640 -16.01 -32.02 16.08
C SER A 640 -16.19 -30.50 16.10
N VAL A 641 -15.45 -29.80 16.96
CA VAL A 641 -15.51 -28.34 17.08
C VAL A 641 -15.24 -27.63 15.75
N LYS A 642 -14.24 -28.12 14.98
CA LYS A 642 -13.91 -27.58 13.65
C LYS A 642 -15.00 -27.87 12.61
N THR A 643 -15.63 -29.05 12.68
CA THR A 643 -16.77 -29.41 11.83
C THR A 643 -17.97 -28.48 12.11
N ARG A 644 -18.34 -28.29 13.39
CA ARG A 644 -19.42 -27.36 13.77
C ARG A 644 -19.13 -25.93 13.35
N PHE A 645 -17.90 -25.46 13.54
CA PHE A 645 -17.46 -24.15 13.03
C PHE A 645 -17.69 -24.02 11.52
N ARG A 646 -17.26 -25.02 10.73
CA ARG A 646 -17.39 -25.02 9.28
C ARG A 646 -18.86 -25.05 8.83
N LEU A 647 -19.69 -25.89 9.46
CA LEU A 647 -21.12 -25.96 9.18
C LEU A 647 -21.80 -24.60 9.37
N LEU A 648 -21.51 -23.90 10.48
CA LEU A 648 -22.05 -22.57 10.74
C LEU A 648 -21.53 -21.52 9.75
N GLU A 649 -20.23 -21.53 9.41
CA GLU A 649 -19.66 -20.62 8.41
C GLU A 649 -20.27 -20.83 7.01
N ASP A 650 -20.43 -22.09 6.58
CA ASP A 650 -20.99 -22.41 5.27
C ASP A 650 -22.50 -22.11 5.21
N ALA A 651 -23.26 -22.45 6.26
CA ALA A 651 -24.68 -22.10 6.36
C ALA A 651 -24.90 -20.57 6.29
N MET A 652 -24.10 -19.79 7.02
CA MET A 652 -24.16 -18.32 6.96
C MET A 652 -23.70 -17.78 5.61
N PHE A 653 -22.68 -18.39 5.00
CA PHE A 653 -22.20 -18.01 3.67
C PHE A 653 -23.30 -18.20 2.61
N PHE A 654 -24.00 -19.34 2.63
CA PHE A 654 -25.07 -19.66 1.68
C PHE A 654 -26.46 -19.18 2.12
N LYS A 655 -26.56 -18.45 3.24
CA LYS A 655 -27.82 -17.91 3.81
C LYS A 655 -28.86 -18.99 4.09
N LYS A 656 -28.43 -20.15 4.57
CA LYS A 656 -29.30 -21.26 4.96
C LYS A 656 -29.98 -20.97 6.28
N HIS A 657 -31.24 -21.34 6.40
CA HIS A 657 -31.95 -21.27 7.66
C HIS A 657 -31.61 -22.53 8.47
N LEU A 658 -31.06 -22.33 9.67
CA LEU A 658 -30.84 -23.41 10.63
C LEU A 658 -31.74 -23.18 11.84
N GLU A 659 -32.50 -24.19 12.24
CA GLU A 659 -33.27 -24.18 13.49
C GLU A 659 -32.38 -24.76 14.59
N ILE A 660 -31.51 -23.92 15.16
CA ILE A 660 -30.42 -24.37 16.06
C ILE A 660 -30.43 -23.64 17.40
N ASP A 661 -31.58 -23.13 17.83
CA ASP A 661 -31.67 -22.33 19.04
C ASP A 661 -31.29 -23.12 20.30
N ASP A 662 -31.58 -24.42 20.35
CA ASP A 662 -31.22 -25.26 21.50
C ASP A 662 -29.75 -25.67 21.47
N TYR A 663 -29.21 -25.97 20.29
CA TYR A 663 -27.77 -26.12 20.05
C TYR A 663 -26.99 -24.90 20.52
N LEU A 664 -27.37 -23.69 20.07
CA LEU A 664 -26.65 -22.46 20.39
C LEU A 664 -26.71 -22.14 21.89
N LYS A 665 -27.78 -22.54 22.58
CA LYS A 665 -27.81 -22.47 24.05
C LYS A 665 -26.81 -23.48 24.65
N ASN A 666 -26.79 -24.72 24.18
CA ASN A 666 -26.03 -25.76 24.86
C ASN A 666 -24.53 -25.80 24.51
N GLU A 667 -24.12 -25.21 23.38
CA GLU A 667 -22.74 -25.17 22.90
C GLU A 667 -21.78 -24.57 23.94
N LYS A 668 -20.70 -25.30 24.23
CA LYS A 668 -19.70 -24.93 25.25
C LYS A 668 -18.42 -24.39 24.63
N GLU A 669 -18.15 -24.75 23.38
CA GLU A 669 -16.94 -24.36 22.67
C GLU A 669 -17.11 -22.98 22.04
N LYS A 670 -16.13 -22.11 22.27
CA LYS A 670 -16.22 -20.70 21.86
C LYS A 670 -16.08 -20.51 20.35
N LEU A 671 -15.41 -21.44 19.67
CA LEU A 671 -15.11 -21.32 18.24
C LEU A 671 -16.38 -21.37 17.35
N PRO A 672 -17.29 -22.36 17.47
CA PRO A 672 -18.57 -22.35 16.73
C PRO A 672 -19.44 -21.14 17.07
N ILE A 673 -19.47 -20.73 18.35
CA ILE A 673 -20.19 -19.54 18.80
C ILE A 673 -19.66 -18.29 18.09
N LEU A 674 -18.34 -18.14 18.02
CA LEU A 674 -17.70 -17.02 17.34
C LEU A 674 -18.04 -16.99 15.84
N ALA A 675 -18.08 -18.14 15.16
CA ALA A 675 -18.50 -18.23 13.75
C ALA A 675 -19.92 -17.69 13.55
N TYR A 676 -20.85 -18.12 14.40
CA TYR A 676 -22.23 -17.64 14.37
C TYR A 676 -22.33 -16.14 14.65
N LEU A 677 -21.69 -15.66 15.72
CA LEU A 677 -21.77 -14.28 16.16
C LEU A 677 -21.16 -13.29 15.16
N LYS A 678 -20.06 -13.64 14.47
CA LYS A 678 -19.46 -12.78 13.43
C LYS A 678 -20.42 -12.45 12.28
N LYS A 679 -21.49 -13.25 12.07
CA LYS A 679 -22.51 -13.00 11.04
C LYS A 679 -23.86 -12.56 11.63
N LYS A 680 -24.15 -12.94 12.87
CA LYS A 680 -25.41 -12.64 13.59
C LYS A 680 -25.15 -11.92 14.91
N GLU A 681 -24.37 -10.83 14.86
CA GLU A 681 -23.92 -10.10 16.06
C GLU A 681 -25.07 -9.70 17.00
N LYS A 682 -26.25 -9.37 16.46
CA LYS A 682 -27.45 -9.01 17.25
C LYS A 682 -28.00 -10.14 18.13
N ASN A 683 -27.67 -11.40 17.80
CA ASN A 683 -28.13 -12.59 18.52
C ASN A 683 -27.24 -12.94 19.71
N TRP A 684 -26.24 -12.11 20.06
CA TRP A 684 -25.39 -12.31 21.23
C TRP A 684 -26.19 -12.56 22.52
N LYS A 685 -27.40 -11.98 22.66
CA LYS A 685 -28.30 -12.17 23.80
C LYS A 685 -28.77 -13.61 24.02
N VAL A 686 -28.76 -14.45 22.99
CA VAL A 686 -29.05 -15.89 23.14
C VAL A 686 -28.01 -16.51 24.08
N PHE A 687 -26.77 -16.04 24.02
CA PHE A 687 -25.67 -16.49 24.85
C PHE A 687 -25.63 -15.80 26.23
N ASP A 688 -26.32 -14.67 26.44
CA ASP A 688 -26.40 -13.94 27.73
C ASP A 688 -27.09 -14.77 28.84
N LYS A 689 -28.00 -15.69 28.49
CA LYS A 689 -28.61 -16.61 29.48
C LYS A 689 -27.62 -17.66 30.03
N HIS A 690 -26.50 -17.89 29.35
CA HIS A 690 -25.44 -18.75 29.85
C HIS A 690 -24.59 -17.94 30.84
N ARG A 691 -24.84 -18.15 32.15
CA ARG A 691 -24.08 -17.62 33.31
C ARG A 691 -22.54 -17.67 33.19
N LYS A 692 -22.00 -18.38 32.20
CA LYS A 692 -20.57 -18.51 31.90
C LYS A 692 -19.96 -17.30 31.15
N PHE A 693 -20.74 -16.52 30.38
CA PHE A 693 -20.19 -15.41 29.56
C PHE A 693 -20.01 -14.10 30.32
N ARG A 694 -20.84 -13.79 31.33
CA ARG A 694 -20.54 -12.69 32.29
C ARG A 694 -19.26 -12.92 33.09
N LYS A 695 -18.81 -14.18 33.19
CA LYS A 695 -17.49 -14.52 33.73
C LYS A 695 -16.38 -14.43 32.68
N GLY A 696 -16.64 -13.95 31.46
CA GLY A 696 -15.63 -13.81 30.41
C GLY A 696 -14.50 -12.88 30.81
N TRP A 697 -14.83 -11.71 31.36
CA TRP A 697 -13.86 -10.78 31.94
C TRP A 697 -13.05 -11.45 33.06
N GLN A 698 -13.72 -12.10 34.01
CA GLN A 698 -13.06 -12.86 35.10
C GLN A 698 -12.20 -14.02 34.58
N PHE A 699 -12.66 -14.74 33.54
CA PHE A 699 -11.94 -15.84 32.93
C PHE A 699 -10.65 -15.35 32.30
N ILE A 700 -10.70 -14.23 31.58
CA ILE A 700 -9.49 -13.61 31.05
C ILE A 700 -8.60 -13.16 32.20
N GLU A 701 -9.11 -12.49 33.25
CA GLU A 701 -8.31 -12.11 34.43
C GLU A 701 -7.62 -13.30 35.11
N ASP A 702 -8.35 -14.40 35.29
CA ASP A 702 -7.87 -15.61 35.98
C ASP A 702 -6.79 -16.37 35.17
N ASN A 703 -6.71 -16.13 33.86
CA ASN A 703 -5.87 -16.90 32.93
C ASN A 703 -4.89 -16.03 32.11
N TYR A 704 -4.99 -14.70 32.14
CA TYR A 704 -4.12 -13.79 31.37
C TYR A 704 -2.66 -13.85 31.83
N ASN A 705 -2.43 -13.97 33.14
CA ASN A 705 -1.09 -14.03 33.74
C ASN A 705 -0.63 -15.46 34.07
N LYS A 706 -1.44 -16.48 33.77
CA LYS A 706 -1.08 -17.89 34.04
C LYS A 706 -0.49 -18.49 32.78
N GLU A 707 0.66 -19.14 32.94
CA GLU A 707 1.45 -19.77 31.87
C GLU A 707 0.57 -20.38 30.77
N ASN A 708 0.70 -19.77 29.59
CA ASN A 708 0.29 -20.08 28.21
C ASN A 708 -0.79 -21.15 27.86
N GLU A 709 -1.18 -22.13 28.68
CA GLU A 709 -1.99 -23.29 28.28
C GLU A 709 -3.39 -22.97 27.70
N LYS A 710 -3.94 -21.77 27.95
CA LYS A 710 -5.30 -21.38 27.52
C LYS A 710 -5.36 -20.14 26.62
N ILE A 711 -4.26 -19.76 25.97
CA ILE A 711 -4.23 -18.52 25.17
C ILE A 711 -5.31 -18.54 24.07
N ASP A 712 -5.46 -19.63 23.32
CA ASP A 712 -6.51 -19.79 22.30
C ASP A 712 -7.93 -19.52 22.84
N GLN A 713 -8.22 -20.01 24.05
CA GLN A 713 -9.49 -19.78 24.71
C GLN A 713 -9.64 -18.33 25.17
N VAL A 714 -8.58 -17.70 25.66
CA VAL A 714 -8.58 -16.29 26.08
C VAL A 714 -8.84 -15.38 24.89
N GLU A 715 -8.15 -15.57 23.77
CA GLU A 715 -8.34 -14.79 22.54
C GLU A 715 -9.74 -14.95 21.96
N THR A 716 -10.25 -16.18 21.87
CA THR A 716 -11.62 -16.43 21.39
C THR A 716 -12.65 -15.80 22.32
N THR A 717 -12.42 -15.80 23.64
CA THR A 717 -13.29 -15.10 24.61
C THR A 717 -13.26 -13.60 24.39
N TYR A 718 -12.07 -13.03 24.19
CA TYR A 718 -11.90 -11.61 23.94
C TYR A 718 -12.68 -11.15 22.72
N GLN A 719 -12.61 -11.88 21.60
CA GLN A 719 -13.38 -11.56 20.39
C GLN A 719 -14.90 -11.60 20.62
N ILE A 720 -15.39 -12.52 21.45
CA ILE A 720 -16.81 -12.58 21.83
C ILE A 720 -17.19 -11.34 22.67
N ILE A 721 -16.36 -10.97 23.65
CA ILE A 721 -16.57 -9.77 24.46
C ILE A 721 -16.57 -8.51 23.58
N GLU A 722 -15.67 -8.40 22.60
CA GLU A 722 -15.68 -7.27 21.67
C GLU A 722 -17.01 -7.14 20.90
N ILE A 723 -17.58 -8.26 20.44
CA ILE A 723 -18.89 -8.27 19.77
C ILE A 723 -19.99 -7.81 20.74
N GLU A 724 -20.00 -8.32 21.98
CA GLU A 724 -20.94 -7.89 23.02
C GLU A 724 -20.85 -6.37 23.29
N CYS A 725 -19.63 -5.85 23.38
CA CYS A 725 -19.34 -4.45 23.69
C CYS A 725 -19.83 -3.46 22.63
N ARG A 726 -19.96 -3.89 21.36
CA ARG A 726 -20.56 -3.05 20.30
C ARG A 726 -22.01 -2.66 20.59
N PHE A 727 -22.70 -3.39 21.46
CA PHE A 727 -24.10 -3.15 21.81
C PHE A 727 -24.30 -2.53 23.22
N LYS A 728 -23.27 -1.93 23.82
CA LYS A 728 -23.28 -1.28 25.16
C LYS A 728 -23.43 -2.21 26.38
N ASN A 729 -23.52 -3.53 26.20
CA ASN A 729 -23.89 -4.42 27.32
C ASN A 729 -22.73 -4.76 28.27
N CYS A 730 -21.48 -4.60 27.81
CA CYS A 730 -20.30 -4.83 28.65
C CYS A 730 -19.87 -3.61 29.48
N LEU A 731 -20.60 -2.48 29.41
CA LEU A 731 -20.25 -1.26 30.15
C LEU A 731 -20.13 -1.50 31.67
N PRO A 732 -21.04 -2.24 32.34
CA PRO A 732 -20.90 -2.52 33.76
C PRO A 732 -19.59 -3.24 34.12
N ASP A 733 -19.18 -4.20 33.29
CA ASP A 733 -17.94 -4.97 33.49
C ASP A 733 -16.69 -4.13 33.18
N ALA A 734 -16.76 -3.26 32.17
CA ALA A 734 -15.68 -2.35 31.79
C ALA A 734 -15.52 -1.16 32.74
N GLN A 735 -16.55 -0.77 33.49
CA GLN A 735 -16.55 0.44 34.31
C GLN A 735 -15.41 0.46 35.34
N LYS A 736 -15.12 -0.68 35.98
CA LYS A 736 -14.00 -0.78 36.95
C LYS A 736 -12.65 -0.39 36.32
N TYR A 737 -12.46 -0.72 35.04
CA TYR A 737 -11.23 -0.43 34.30
C TYR A 737 -11.21 0.99 33.75
N ILE A 738 -12.36 1.51 33.33
CA ILE A 738 -12.54 2.92 32.96
C ILE A 738 -12.15 3.79 34.17
N ASP A 739 -12.74 3.52 35.33
CA ASP A 739 -12.47 4.25 36.57
C ASP A 739 -11.01 4.15 37.02
N GLN A 740 -10.37 2.99 36.76
CA GLN A 740 -8.95 2.81 37.02
C GLN A 740 -8.08 3.68 36.12
N MET A 741 -8.36 3.74 34.81
CA MET A 741 -7.64 4.59 33.86
C MET A 741 -7.88 6.08 34.13
N LYS A 742 -9.07 6.49 34.57
CA LYS A 742 -9.37 7.89 34.94
C LYS A 742 -8.47 8.44 36.05
N LYS A 743 -7.89 7.57 36.89
CA LYS A 743 -6.92 7.98 37.92
C LYS A 743 -5.59 8.47 37.35
N CYS A 744 -5.34 8.24 36.06
CA CYS A 744 -4.16 8.76 35.40
C CYS A 744 -4.26 10.25 35.17
N ALA A 745 -3.23 10.96 35.61
CA ALA A 745 -3.18 12.40 35.46
C ALA A 745 -3.24 12.78 33.96
N PRO A 746 -3.96 13.85 33.59
CA PRO A 746 -4.12 14.26 32.20
C PRO A 746 -2.82 14.66 31.50
N ASN A 747 -1.70 14.80 32.23
CA ASN A 747 -0.38 15.18 31.76
C ASN A 747 0.63 14.01 31.64
N VAL A 748 0.18 12.77 31.83
CA VAL A 748 1.03 11.57 31.77
C VAL A 748 0.64 10.70 30.58
N GLN A 749 1.62 10.05 29.95
CA GLN A 749 1.35 9.07 28.88
C GLN A 749 0.55 7.90 29.47
N ILE A 750 -0.64 7.64 28.92
CA ILE A 750 -1.59 6.68 29.50
C ILE A 750 -1.00 5.26 29.56
N SER A 751 -0.12 4.92 28.62
CA SER A 751 0.67 3.69 28.57
C SER A 751 1.48 3.44 29.84
N LYS A 752 2.09 4.50 30.42
CA LYS A 752 2.97 4.45 31.59
C LYS A 752 2.23 4.49 32.92
N CYS A 753 1.01 5.02 32.92
CA CYS A 753 0.22 5.18 34.15
C CYS A 753 -0.85 4.09 34.32
N SER A 754 -1.46 3.63 33.22
CA SER A 754 -2.57 2.69 33.27
C SER A 754 -2.15 1.38 33.91
N LYS A 755 -2.93 0.92 34.88
CA LYS A 755 -2.79 -0.40 35.50
C LYS A 755 -3.79 -1.43 34.94
N VAL A 756 -4.51 -1.07 33.88
CA VAL A 756 -5.42 -2.01 33.18
C VAL A 756 -4.55 -3.04 32.46
N PRO A 757 -4.88 -4.35 32.50
CA PRO A 757 -4.14 -5.36 31.75
C PRO A 757 -4.12 -5.07 30.24
N GLY A 758 -2.98 -5.29 29.57
CA GLY A 758 -2.80 -5.04 28.14
C GLY A 758 -3.92 -5.60 27.27
N GLN A 759 -4.40 -6.81 27.57
CA GLN A 759 -5.55 -7.46 26.91
C GLN A 759 -6.80 -6.58 26.83
N PHE A 760 -7.11 -5.83 27.88
CA PHE A 760 -8.33 -5.03 27.96
C PHE A 760 -8.12 -3.57 27.60
N ARG A 761 -6.89 -3.05 27.59
CA ARG A 761 -6.61 -1.61 27.43
C ARG A 761 -7.30 -1.01 26.22
N ARG A 762 -7.13 -1.60 25.03
CA ARG A 762 -7.75 -1.12 23.79
C ARG A 762 -9.27 -1.10 23.88
N LEU A 763 -9.85 -2.21 24.35
CA LEU A 763 -11.29 -2.36 24.47
C LEU A 763 -11.89 -1.36 25.48
N VAL A 764 -11.29 -1.25 26.66
CA VAL A 764 -11.68 -0.29 27.71
C VAL A 764 -11.55 1.15 27.21
N TYR A 765 -10.48 1.48 26.50
CA TYR A 765 -10.31 2.78 25.89
C TYR A 765 -11.42 3.09 24.87
N CYS A 766 -11.76 2.14 24.00
CA CYS A 766 -12.86 2.28 23.04
C CYS A 766 -14.23 2.46 23.72
N ILE A 767 -14.53 1.65 24.74
CA ILE A 767 -15.78 1.71 25.50
C ILE A 767 -15.87 3.02 26.26
N GLY A 768 -14.82 3.40 27.00
CA GLY A 768 -14.75 4.65 27.75
C GLY A 768 -14.95 5.85 26.84
N LYS A 769 -14.23 5.92 25.71
CA LYS A 769 -14.40 6.99 24.71
C LYS A 769 -15.83 7.03 24.14
N ALA A 770 -16.43 5.87 23.88
CA ALA A 770 -17.77 5.79 23.29
C ALA A 770 -18.87 6.17 24.29
N TYR A 771 -18.76 5.76 25.56
CA TYR A 771 -19.90 5.72 26.48
C TYR A 771 -19.70 6.48 27.81
N ASP A 772 -18.48 6.92 28.15
CA ASP A 772 -18.18 7.67 29.37
C ASP A 772 -17.67 9.09 29.01
N GLU A 773 -18.43 10.12 29.38
CA GLU A 773 -18.15 11.51 28.98
C GLU A 773 -16.88 12.08 29.61
N GLU A 774 -16.65 11.81 30.90
CA GLU A 774 -15.45 12.22 31.62
C GLU A 774 -14.20 11.56 31.02
N PHE A 775 -14.29 10.25 30.74
CA PHE A 775 -13.21 9.51 30.09
C PHE A 775 -12.90 10.06 28.69
N ARG A 776 -13.93 10.40 27.91
CA ARG A 776 -13.74 10.99 26.57
C ARG A 776 -12.96 12.31 26.63
N ASN A 777 -13.23 13.15 27.63
CA ASN A 777 -12.49 14.40 27.83
C ASN A 777 -11.04 14.13 28.24
N LEU A 778 -10.80 13.19 29.15
CA LEU A 778 -9.46 12.76 29.54
C LEU A 778 -8.68 12.16 28.37
N VAL A 779 -9.34 11.42 27.48
CA VAL A 779 -8.73 10.89 26.26
C VAL A 779 -8.22 12.00 25.35
N GLU A 780 -8.97 13.09 25.19
CA GLU A 780 -8.48 14.24 24.42
C GLU A 780 -7.30 14.92 25.13
N GLU A 781 -7.25 14.96 26.46
CA GLU A 781 -6.08 15.43 27.22
C GLU A 781 -4.88 14.48 27.10
N TRP A 782 -5.06 13.16 27.19
CA TRP A 782 -3.98 12.20 26.98
C TRP A 782 -3.46 12.21 25.55
N LYS A 783 -4.33 12.41 24.55
CA LYS A 783 -3.90 12.68 23.18
C LYS A 783 -3.13 13.98 23.09
N LYS A 784 -3.53 15.03 23.82
CA LYS A 784 -2.72 16.25 23.94
C LYS A 784 -1.39 15.96 24.64
N VAL A 785 -1.26 14.94 25.50
CA VAL A 785 0.03 14.52 26.10
C VAL A 785 0.91 13.74 25.12
N GLU A 786 0.32 12.78 24.42
CA GLU A 786 0.96 12.07 23.32
C GLU A 786 1.37 13.03 22.19
N ARG A 787 0.66 14.16 22.05
CA ARG A 787 1.02 15.31 21.20
C ARG A 787 1.93 16.35 21.91
N ARG A 788 1.94 16.48 23.25
CA ARG A 788 2.79 17.41 24.06
C ARG A 788 4.24 16.96 24.09
N ALA A 789 4.60 15.88 23.41
CA ALA A 789 5.95 15.68 22.91
C ALA A 789 6.43 16.80 21.95
N GLU A 790 5.63 17.85 21.69
CA GLU A 790 5.96 19.04 20.89
C GLU A 790 6.30 20.30 21.73
N LYS A 791 7.43 20.20 22.44
CA LYS A 791 8.45 21.18 22.94
C LYS A 791 8.23 22.70 23.23
N LEU A 792 7.18 23.44 22.83
CA LEU A 792 7.23 24.94 22.91
C LEU A 792 6.12 25.67 23.71
N VAL A 793 5.08 24.98 24.21
CA VAL A 793 3.99 25.63 24.96
C VAL A 793 4.45 26.09 26.34
N GLY A 794 4.28 27.38 26.66
CA GLY A 794 4.75 28.02 27.90
C GLY A 794 6.06 28.79 27.76
N GLU A 795 6.71 28.73 26.59
CA GLU A 795 7.91 29.54 26.31
C GLU A 795 7.55 30.94 25.78
N THR A 796 8.46 31.90 25.97
CA THR A 796 8.37 33.24 25.38
C THR A 796 9.40 33.39 24.28
N VAL A 797 8.93 33.69 23.07
CA VAL A 797 9.77 33.93 21.90
C VAL A 797 9.98 35.43 21.73
N LYS A 798 11.23 35.86 21.53
CA LYS A 798 11.54 37.24 21.13
C LYS A 798 11.69 37.32 19.62
N SER A 799 11.01 38.28 18.99
CA SER A 799 11.22 38.58 17.57
C SER A 799 12.51 39.35 17.32
N GLU A 800 12.97 39.33 16.06
CA GLU A 800 14.10 40.17 15.63
C GLU A 800 13.82 41.67 15.79
N ASN A 801 12.53 42.05 15.77
CA ASN A 801 12.06 43.41 16.00
C ASN A 801 11.88 43.77 17.50
N GLY A 802 12.18 42.83 18.41
CA GLY A 802 12.15 43.04 19.87
C GLY A 802 10.78 42.79 20.53
N ASN A 803 9.76 42.33 19.79
CA ASN A 803 8.47 41.94 20.36
C ASN A 803 8.61 40.61 21.12
N GLN A 804 7.77 40.38 22.14
CA GLN A 804 7.76 39.15 22.92
C GLN A 804 6.43 38.42 22.75
N TYR A 805 6.49 37.18 22.29
CA TYR A 805 5.33 36.34 22.06
C TYR A 805 5.35 35.17 23.03
N GLU A 806 4.40 35.17 23.98
CA GLU A 806 4.20 34.03 24.88
C GLU A 806 3.36 32.96 24.20
N ILE A 807 3.89 31.74 24.10
CA ILE A 807 3.22 30.60 23.48
C ILE A 807 2.23 29.99 24.47
N ARG A 808 0.92 30.16 24.22
CA ARG A 808 -0.15 29.75 25.13
C ARG A 808 -0.69 28.36 24.84
N ARG A 809 -0.87 28.03 23.57
CA ARG A 809 -1.55 26.79 23.15
C ARG A 809 -1.04 26.33 21.80
N PHE A 810 -0.92 25.02 21.60
CA PHE A 810 -0.69 24.47 20.27
C PHE A 810 -2.03 24.34 19.51
N LEU A 811 -2.06 24.78 18.26
CA LEU A 811 -3.27 24.83 17.42
C LEU A 811 -3.30 23.70 16.37
N GLY A 812 -2.15 23.25 15.86
CA GLY A 812 -2.08 22.17 14.88
C GLY A 812 -0.71 22.04 14.22
N ALA A 813 -0.46 20.95 13.48
CA ALA A 813 0.77 20.75 12.71
C ALA A 813 0.45 20.25 11.30
N GLY A 814 1.26 20.67 10.33
CA GLY A 814 1.20 20.24 8.94
C GLY A 814 2.58 19.82 8.43
N ALA A 815 2.65 19.50 7.13
CA ALA A 815 3.90 19.08 6.47
C ALA A 815 5.03 20.13 6.58
N PHE A 816 4.67 21.42 6.61
CA PHE A 816 5.60 22.54 6.55
C PHE A 816 5.90 23.20 7.91
N GLY A 817 5.15 22.89 8.98
CA GLY A 817 5.33 23.56 10.27
C GLY A 817 4.31 23.20 11.35
N GLN A 818 4.50 23.79 12.52
CA GLN A 818 3.63 23.71 13.69
C GLN A 818 2.99 25.08 13.94
N ILE A 819 1.73 25.13 14.35
CA ILE A 819 0.98 26.35 14.60
C ILE A 819 0.64 26.44 16.08
N TYR A 820 0.90 27.59 16.67
CA TYR A 820 0.64 27.91 18.06
C TYR A 820 -0.20 29.17 18.20
N GLU A 821 -0.99 29.25 19.25
CA GLU A 821 -1.58 30.48 19.75
C GLU A 821 -0.54 31.21 20.60
N VAL A 822 -0.34 32.49 20.30
CA VAL A 822 0.64 33.33 20.97
C VAL A 822 0.04 34.67 21.38
N HIS A 823 0.56 35.24 22.46
CA HIS A 823 0.11 36.51 23.01
C HIS A 823 1.30 37.47 23.12
N ASN A 824 1.11 38.72 22.71
CA ASN A 824 2.11 39.78 22.87
C ASN A 824 1.65 40.75 23.97
N GLY A 825 1.91 40.42 25.23
CA GLY A 825 1.38 41.15 26.39
C GLY A 825 -0.14 41.07 26.49
N ASP A 826 -0.81 42.21 26.71
CA ASP A 826 -2.28 42.33 26.82
C ASP A 826 -3.01 42.47 25.47
N GLN A 827 -2.35 42.15 24.36
CA GLN A 827 -2.93 42.24 23.01
C GLN A 827 -3.86 41.06 22.70
N GLN A 828 -4.67 41.22 21.64
CA GLN A 828 -5.52 40.15 21.11
C GLN A 828 -4.69 38.91 20.72
N PRO A 829 -5.24 37.69 20.86
CA PRO A 829 -4.52 36.47 20.59
C PRO A 829 -4.15 36.35 19.10
N LEU A 830 -2.93 35.88 18.83
CA LEU A 830 -2.36 35.71 17.48
C LEU A 830 -2.01 34.24 17.23
N ALA A 831 -1.80 33.87 15.96
CA ALA A 831 -1.28 32.58 15.58
C ALA A 831 0.19 32.70 15.16
N MET A 832 1.03 31.77 15.60
CA MET A 832 2.44 31.64 15.25
C MET A 832 2.65 30.32 14.51
N LYS A 833 3.00 30.37 13.23
CA LYS A 833 3.48 29.23 12.44
C LYS A 833 4.99 29.13 12.62
N ILE A 834 5.49 28.00 13.11
CA ILE A 834 6.92 27.67 13.24
C ILE A 834 7.24 26.61 12.20
N ASN A 835 8.13 26.94 11.27
CA ASN A 835 8.46 26.05 10.16
C ASN A 835 9.47 24.97 10.59
N ARG A 836 9.28 23.74 10.07
CA ARG A 836 10.23 22.63 10.29
C ARG A 836 11.47 22.82 9.42
N LYS A 837 12.60 22.21 9.82
CA LYS A 837 13.95 22.30 9.19
C LYS A 837 14.00 21.74 7.75
N ILE A 838 13.30 22.36 6.80
CA ILE A 838 13.27 21.95 5.39
C ILE A 838 13.52 23.18 4.51
N LYS A 839 14.70 23.19 3.85
CA LYS A 839 15.17 24.10 2.80
C LYS A 839 14.87 25.58 3.03
N ILE A 840 15.89 26.32 3.51
CA ILE A 840 15.96 27.78 3.68
C ILE A 840 15.32 28.60 2.53
N GLU A 841 15.36 28.08 1.31
CA GLU A 841 14.81 28.73 0.11
C GLU A 841 13.28 28.87 0.12
N HIS A 842 12.54 27.89 0.64
CA HIS A 842 11.06 27.95 0.70
C HIS A 842 10.58 28.98 1.73
N HIS A 843 11.24 29.05 2.88
CA HIS A 843 10.91 30.03 3.91
C HIS A 843 11.17 31.47 3.41
N ARG A 844 12.31 31.70 2.74
CA ARG A 844 12.58 33.01 2.12
C ARG A 844 11.54 33.37 1.07
N ALA A 845 11.08 32.42 0.26
CA ALA A 845 10.05 32.67 -0.75
C ALA A 845 8.68 33.04 -0.11
N GLU A 846 8.19 32.24 0.84
CA GLU A 846 6.93 32.51 1.57
C GLU A 846 7.01 33.87 2.28
N THR A 847 8.09 34.13 3.02
CA THR A 847 8.31 35.41 3.71
C THR A 847 8.45 36.58 2.74
N ASN A 848 9.06 36.41 1.57
CA ASN A 848 9.17 37.47 0.57
C ASN A 848 7.81 37.83 -0.04
N ILE A 849 7.02 36.83 -0.42
CA ILE A 849 5.65 37.02 -0.95
C ILE A 849 4.77 37.65 0.11
N MET A 850 4.83 37.15 1.33
CA MET A 850 4.10 37.71 2.45
C MET A 850 4.54 39.13 2.79
N ASN A 851 5.82 39.48 2.64
CA ASN A 851 6.30 40.86 2.77
C ASN A 851 5.77 41.78 1.66
N MET A 852 5.58 41.26 0.45
CA MET A 852 4.97 42.02 -0.64
C MET A 852 3.50 42.31 -0.32
N ILE A 853 2.75 41.30 0.13
CA ILE A 853 1.33 41.43 0.50
C ILE A 853 1.16 42.34 1.74
N ALA A 854 1.98 42.16 2.78
CA ALA A 854 1.83 42.86 4.06
C ALA A 854 2.16 44.37 4.03
N LYS A 855 2.87 44.85 3.00
CA LYS A 855 3.21 46.29 2.84
C LYS A 855 2.07 47.13 2.28
N GLU A 856 1.00 46.50 1.82
CA GLU A 856 -0.13 47.17 1.17
C GLU A 856 -1.37 47.12 2.07
N ALA A 857 -2.03 48.25 2.25
CA ALA A 857 -3.17 48.39 3.17
C ALA A 857 -4.49 47.79 2.62
N GLU A 858 -4.48 47.22 1.41
CA GLU A 858 -5.69 46.93 0.61
C GLU A 858 -5.95 45.42 0.36
N ALA A 859 -5.13 44.51 0.88
CA ALA A 859 -5.31 43.06 0.70
C ALA A 859 -6.56 42.54 1.45
N LYS A 860 -7.72 42.53 0.78
CA LYS A 860 -8.98 41.98 1.32
C LYS A 860 -8.94 40.46 1.32
N ASN A 861 -9.55 39.85 2.33
CA ASN A 861 -9.71 38.39 2.44
C ASN A 861 -8.39 37.58 2.40
N ILE A 862 -7.25 38.19 2.72
CA ILE A 862 -5.96 37.51 2.92
C ILE A 862 -5.55 37.67 4.38
N VAL A 863 -4.95 36.63 4.97
CA VAL A 863 -4.50 36.69 6.37
C VAL A 863 -3.45 37.78 6.59
N LYS A 864 -3.69 38.61 7.60
CA LYS A 864 -2.75 39.65 8.01
C LYS A 864 -1.59 39.04 8.81
N ILE A 865 -0.37 39.35 8.39
CA ILE A 865 0.86 39.06 9.13
C ILE A 865 1.24 40.26 9.99
N HIS A 866 1.64 39.97 11.23
CA HIS A 866 2.06 40.97 12.21
C HIS A 866 3.57 40.99 12.42
N ASP A 867 4.23 39.83 12.35
CA ASP A 867 5.67 39.68 12.58
C ASP A 867 6.16 38.38 11.95
N PHE A 868 7.45 38.26 11.69
CA PHE A 868 8.09 37.02 11.23
C PHE A 868 9.60 37.14 11.49
N GLY A 869 10.32 36.02 11.53
CA GLY A 869 11.77 36.07 11.75
C GLY A 869 12.38 34.70 12.04
N ALA A 870 13.65 34.68 12.42
CA ALA A 870 14.36 33.47 12.81
C ALA A 870 14.31 33.25 14.33
N LEU A 871 14.14 31.99 14.78
CA LEU A 871 14.25 31.63 16.19
C LEU A 871 15.73 31.47 16.58
N LYS A 872 16.29 32.46 17.27
CA LYS A 872 17.66 32.41 17.82
C LYS A 872 17.63 31.86 19.25
N ASN A 873 18.43 30.84 19.53
CA ASN A 873 18.60 30.30 20.87
C ASN A 873 19.62 31.18 21.63
N GLU A 874 19.25 31.74 22.78
CA GLU A 874 20.13 32.61 23.58
C GLU A 874 21.44 31.91 24.06
N LYS A 875 21.56 30.58 23.90
CA LYS A 875 22.73 29.78 24.28
C LYS A 875 23.56 29.22 23.11
N SER A 876 23.17 29.42 21.84
CA SER A 876 23.93 28.93 20.67
C SER A 876 23.91 29.92 19.51
N THR A 877 25.02 30.04 18.79
CA THR A 877 25.10 30.83 17.55
C THR A 877 24.36 30.19 16.36
N GLU A 878 23.87 28.96 16.52
CA GLU A 878 23.06 28.23 15.53
C GLU A 878 21.58 28.23 15.90
N SER A 879 20.73 28.49 14.89
CA SER A 879 19.27 28.51 14.97
C SER A 879 18.68 27.10 15.09
N VAL A 880 17.75 26.91 16.03
CA VAL A 880 17.10 25.61 16.30
C VAL A 880 15.93 25.34 15.34
N TYR A 881 15.32 26.39 14.77
CA TYR A 881 14.24 26.34 13.77
C TYR A 881 14.50 27.38 12.66
N ASP A 882 14.02 27.12 11.43
CA ASP A 882 14.34 27.94 10.24
C ASP A 882 13.58 29.27 10.18
N GLY A 883 12.48 29.43 10.93
CA GLY A 883 11.78 30.70 11.10
C GLY A 883 10.34 30.57 11.62
N TYR A 884 9.73 31.71 11.98
CA TYR A 884 8.34 31.81 12.42
C TYR A 884 7.58 32.91 11.67
N ILE A 885 6.25 32.78 11.60
CA ILE A 885 5.32 33.78 11.06
C ILE A 885 4.20 34.00 12.07
N ILE A 886 3.98 35.25 12.48
CA ILE A 886 2.90 35.69 13.35
C ILE A 886 1.79 36.30 12.50
N MET A 887 0.57 35.79 12.67
CA MET A 887 -0.59 36.18 11.88
C MET A 887 -1.84 36.29 12.76
N ASN A 888 -2.92 36.85 12.21
CA ASN A 888 -4.22 36.84 12.88
C ASN A 888 -4.60 35.40 13.27
N LEU A 889 -5.11 35.26 14.50
CA LEU A 889 -5.71 34.02 14.93
C LEU A 889 -7.11 33.90 14.32
N LEU A 890 -7.28 32.97 13.39
CA LEU A 890 -8.54 32.74 12.65
C LEU A 890 -9.34 31.57 13.22
N GLY A 891 -10.62 31.48 12.85
CA GLY A 891 -11.49 30.35 13.14
C GLY A 891 -11.14 29.07 12.36
N PRO A 892 -12.02 28.05 12.43
CA PRO A 892 -11.77 26.78 11.74
C PRO A 892 -11.64 27.00 10.22
N SER A 893 -10.84 26.15 9.57
CA SER A 893 -10.84 26.10 8.11
C SER A 893 -12.12 25.48 7.58
N ILE A 894 -12.44 25.75 6.32
CA ILE A 894 -13.60 25.16 5.64
C ILE A 894 -13.52 23.62 5.71
N PHE A 895 -12.33 23.05 5.51
CA PHE A 895 -12.10 21.61 5.65
C PHE A 895 -12.57 21.07 7.01
N HIS A 896 -12.15 21.69 8.11
CA HIS A 896 -12.52 21.24 9.46
C HIS A 896 -14.04 21.34 9.70
N VAL A 897 -14.70 22.32 9.10
CA VAL A 897 -16.16 22.46 9.18
C VAL A 897 -16.86 21.35 8.38
N LEU A 898 -16.42 21.05 7.16
CA LEU A 898 -16.95 19.97 6.34
C LEU A 898 -16.73 18.59 6.99
N GLU A 899 -15.55 18.35 7.56
CA GLU A 899 -15.19 17.09 8.23
C GLU A 899 -16.02 16.87 9.51
N ALA A 900 -16.15 17.91 10.34
CA ALA A 900 -16.88 17.83 11.61
C ALA A 900 -18.37 17.51 11.40
N GLU A 901 -18.97 17.98 10.30
CA GLU A 901 -20.39 17.85 10.01
C GLU A 901 -20.77 16.59 9.21
N LYS A 902 -19.78 15.75 8.84
CA LYS A 902 -19.91 14.41 8.25
C LYS A 902 -20.89 14.34 7.05
N GLN A 903 -20.38 14.68 5.85
CA GLN A 903 -21.13 14.73 4.58
C GLN A 903 -22.20 15.84 4.56
N ALA A 904 -21.92 16.98 5.20
CA ALA A 904 -22.72 18.18 5.06
C ALA A 904 -22.12 19.10 3.98
N CYS A 905 -22.94 20.01 3.47
CA CYS A 905 -22.58 20.94 2.39
C CYS A 905 -23.10 22.34 2.72
N PHE A 906 -22.61 23.36 2.04
CA PHE A 906 -23.07 24.73 2.24
C PHE A 906 -24.35 25.02 1.43
N GLU A 907 -25.18 25.96 1.94
CA GLU A 907 -26.27 26.55 1.15
C GLU A 907 -25.68 27.44 0.05
N ASN A 908 -26.39 27.60 -1.07
CA ASN A 908 -25.86 28.38 -2.20
C ASN A 908 -25.55 29.84 -1.85
N CYS A 909 -26.26 30.43 -0.89
CA CYS A 909 -25.95 31.79 -0.41
C CYS A 909 -24.59 31.86 0.30
N ASP A 910 -24.25 30.84 1.10
CA ASP A 910 -22.95 30.75 1.77
C ASP A 910 -21.84 30.43 0.77
N ILE A 911 -22.08 29.51 -0.18
CA ILE A 911 -21.13 29.20 -1.26
C ILE A 911 -20.81 30.46 -2.07
N ARG A 912 -21.84 31.25 -2.40
CA ARG A 912 -21.68 32.50 -3.14
C ARG A 912 -20.83 33.50 -2.37
N GLN A 913 -21.08 33.69 -1.08
CA GLN A 913 -20.33 34.66 -0.28
C GLN A 913 -18.90 34.20 0.00
N ILE A 914 -18.69 32.91 0.30
CA ILE A 914 -17.35 32.33 0.48
C ILE A 914 -16.58 32.38 -0.84
N GLY A 915 -17.20 31.94 -1.93
CA GLY A 915 -16.62 31.95 -3.28
C GLY A 915 -16.20 33.36 -3.70
N PHE A 916 -17.06 34.37 -3.50
CA PHE A 916 -16.75 35.75 -3.82
C PHE A 916 -15.54 36.28 -3.05
N GLN A 917 -15.45 35.96 -1.74
CA GLN A 917 -14.32 36.39 -0.90
C GLN A 917 -13.02 35.71 -1.29
N VAL A 918 -13.07 34.42 -1.66
CA VAL A 918 -11.91 33.71 -2.20
C VAL A 918 -11.50 34.31 -3.54
N CYS A 919 -12.43 34.57 -4.46
CA CYS A 919 -12.14 35.26 -5.73
C CYS A 919 -11.51 36.63 -5.51
N THR A 920 -12.03 37.43 -4.57
CA THR A 920 -11.46 38.74 -4.22
C THR A 920 -10.01 38.62 -3.76
N ALA A 921 -9.68 37.60 -2.96
CA ALA A 921 -8.30 37.34 -2.55
C ALA A 921 -7.42 36.89 -3.73
N MET A 922 -7.95 36.05 -4.61
CA MET A 922 -7.20 35.53 -5.76
C MET A 922 -6.98 36.59 -6.85
N GLU A 923 -7.96 37.46 -7.12
CA GLU A 923 -7.82 38.61 -8.04
C GLU A 923 -6.76 39.60 -7.55
N TYR A 924 -6.67 39.81 -6.23
CA TYR A 924 -5.59 40.58 -5.63
C TYR A 924 -4.20 39.97 -5.90
N LEU A 925 -4.08 38.64 -5.84
CA LEU A 925 -2.82 37.93 -6.15
C LEU A 925 -2.52 37.97 -7.65
N GLU A 926 -3.51 37.68 -8.50
CA GLU A 926 -3.42 37.65 -9.96
C GLU A 926 -2.98 39.00 -10.51
N SER A 927 -3.58 40.11 -10.06
CA SER A 927 -3.19 41.49 -10.45
C SER A 927 -1.74 41.87 -10.10
N ARG A 928 -1.06 41.07 -9.27
CA ARG A 928 0.35 41.23 -8.87
C ARG A 928 1.27 40.16 -9.47
N GLY A 929 0.74 39.30 -10.33
CA GLY A 929 1.45 38.15 -10.90
C GLY A 929 1.87 37.14 -9.84
N LEU A 930 1.08 36.99 -8.77
CA LEU A 930 1.28 35.98 -7.73
C LEU A 930 0.33 34.80 -7.97
N VAL A 931 0.87 33.59 -7.90
CA VAL A 931 0.11 32.34 -8.03
C VAL A 931 0.19 31.61 -6.68
N HIS A 932 -0.94 31.18 -6.14
CA HIS A 932 -1.06 30.57 -4.81
C HIS A 932 -0.61 29.09 -4.80
N LEU A 933 -1.02 28.31 -5.81
CA LEU A 933 -0.62 26.92 -6.05
C LEU A 933 -0.99 25.91 -4.96
N ASP A 934 -1.81 26.28 -3.96
CA ASP A 934 -2.36 25.35 -2.98
C ASP A 934 -3.75 25.77 -2.50
N LEU A 935 -4.62 26.22 -3.43
CA LEU A 935 -5.97 26.65 -3.09
C LEU A 935 -6.87 25.41 -2.83
N LYS A 936 -7.32 25.26 -1.58
CA LYS A 936 -8.15 24.13 -1.10
C LYS A 936 -8.87 24.50 0.21
N PRO A 937 -9.90 23.74 0.64
CA PRO A 937 -10.67 24.04 1.85
C PRO A 937 -9.84 24.17 3.14
N GLU A 938 -8.69 23.51 3.23
CA GLU A 938 -7.76 23.60 4.36
C GLU A 938 -7.13 25.00 4.48
N ASN A 939 -6.95 25.69 3.36
CA ASN A 939 -6.25 26.96 3.25
C ASN A 939 -7.21 28.16 3.18
N VAL A 940 -8.51 27.94 3.43
CA VAL A 940 -9.51 28.99 3.59
C VAL A 940 -10.11 28.90 4.98
N CYS A 941 -9.91 29.95 5.80
CA CYS A 941 -10.35 29.97 7.19
C CYS A 941 -11.43 31.03 7.44
N PHE A 942 -12.37 30.73 8.32
CA PHE A 942 -13.33 31.71 8.80
C PHE A 942 -12.64 32.75 9.69
N VAL A 943 -13.02 34.03 9.58
CA VAL A 943 -12.41 35.12 10.36
C VAL A 943 -12.71 34.98 11.86
N LYS A 944 -13.94 34.59 12.21
CA LYS A 944 -14.39 34.50 13.60
C LYS A 944 -13.95 33.19 14.25
N MET A 945 -13.24 33.27 15.38
CA MET A 945 -12.78 32.10 16.14
C MET A 945 -13.91 31.22 16.69
N ASN A 946 -14.93 31.85 17.29
CA ASN A 946 -16.08 31.16 17.88
C ASN A 946 -17.25 31.11 16.89
N ASN A 947 -16.98 30.77 15.63
CA ASN A 947 -18.02 30.65 14.62
C ASN A 947 -18.81 29.36 14.83
N SER A 948 -20.08 29.48 15.21
CA SER A 948 -20.93 28.34 15.51
C SER A 948 -21.83 27.99 14.31
N VAL A 949 -22.06 26.70 14.08
CA VAL A 949 -23.07 26.27 13.11
C VAL A 949 -24.44 26.63 13.67
N ARG A 950 -25.09 27.63 13.08
CA ARG A 950 -26.29 28.30 13.61
C ARG A 950 -27.53 27.41 13.53
N SER A 951 -27.64 26.58 12.49
CA SER A 951 -28.72 25.62 12.33
C SER A 951 -28.31 24.50 11.37
N ARG A 952 -28.76 23.28 11.66
CA ARG A 952 -28.69 22.14 10.74
C ARG A 952 -30.07 21.91 10.15
N THR A 953 -30.28 22.34 8.91
CA THR A 953 -31.50 22.02 8.16
C THR A 953 -31.27 20.75 7.35
N SER A 954 -32.21 19.82 7.43
CA SER A 954 -32.26 18.64 6.55
C SER A 954 -33.37 18.86 5.55
N GLN A 955 -33.03 18.98 4.28
CA GLN A 955 -34.01 19.08 3.20
C GLN A 955 -33.73 17.95 2.20
N GLY A 956 -34.63 16.97 2.14
CA GLY A 956 -34.39 15.73 1.40
C GLY A 956 -33.24 14.92 1.99
N ASN A 957 -32.29 14.51 1.13
CA ASN A 957 -31.11 13.72 1.53
C ASN A 957 -29.89 14.58 1.92
N HIS A 958 -29.99 15.91 1.87
CA HIS A 958 -28.86 16.80 2.11
C HIS A 958 -28.93 17.45 3.50
N ARG A 959 -27.75 17.59 4.12
CA ARG A 959 -27.56 18.37 5.35
C ARG A 959 -26.81 19.65 5.02
N PHE A 960 -27.38 20.77 5.43
CA PHE A 960 -26.83 22.08 5.15
C PHE A 960 -26.11 22.66 6.36
N ILE A 961 -24.93 23.21 6.11
CA ILE A 961 -24.14 24.00 7.06
C ILE A 961 -24.52 25.46 6.86
N LYS A 962 -24.95 26.09 7.95
CA LYS A 962 -25.18 27.53 8.00
C LYS A 962 -24.31 28.13 9.09
N MET A 963 -23.38 28.99 8.69
CA MET A 963 -22.47 29.66 9.62
C MET A 963 -23.14 30.88 10.23
N GLU A 964 -22.71 31.26 11.45
CA GLU A 964 -23.15 32.50 12.09
C GLU A 964 -22.59 33.73 11.35
N ASP A 965 -21.35 33.60 10.87
CA ASP A 965 -20.61 34.54 10.05
C ASP A 965 -19.87 33.74 8.96
N ASN A 966 -19.92 34.15 7.71
CA ASN A 966 -19.24 33.45 6.61
C ASN A 966 -18.09 34.30 6.03
N GLN A 967 -17.59 35.29 6.78
CA GLN A 967 -16.37 35.98 6.43
C GLN A 967 -15.17 35.01 6.44
N THR A 968 -14.43 34.97 5.34
CA THR A 968 -13.30 34.07 5.13
C THR A 968 -12.04 34.81 4.72
N CYS A 969 -10.89 34.25 5.09
CA CYS A 969 -9.58 34.67 4.61
C CYS A 969 -8.78 33.49 4.06
N LEU A 970 -8.02 33.75 3.00
CA LEU A 970 -7.02 32.87 2.44
C LEU A 970 -5.76 32.85 3.33
N ILE A 971 -5.24 31.65 3.57
CA ILE A 971 -4.04 31.40 4.38
C ILE A 971 -3.03 30.51 3.62
N ASP A 972 -1.84 30.38 4.19
CA ASP A 972 -0.77 29.46 3.78
C ASP A 972 -0.18 29.69 2.38
N PHE A 973 0.82 30.57 2.31
CA PHE A 973 1.49 30.98 1.07
C PHE A 973 2.82 30.25 0.84
N GLY A 974 3.06 29.12 1.52
CA GLY A 974 4.32 28.36 1.43
C GLY A 974 4.67 27.87 0.02
N THR A 975 3.63 27.57 -0.77
CA THR A 975 3.76 27.13 -2.17
C THR A 975 3.63 28.30 -3.15
N ALA A 976 3.16 29.47 -2.70
CA ALA A 976 2.93 30.61 -3.57
C ALA A 976 4.23 31.05 -4.26
N ARG A 977 4.11 31.54 -5.49
CA ARG A 977 5.24 32.01 -6.30
C ARG A 977 4.85 33.27 -7.07
N LYS A 978 5.84 34.11 -7.37
CA LYS A 978 5.67 35.16 -8.37
C LYS A 978 5.86 34.51 -9.74
N PHE A 979 4.84 34.59 -10.59
CA PHE A 979 4.96 34.12 -11.97
C PHE A 979 5.89 35.05 -12.74
N VAL A 980 6.90 34.46 -13.37
CA VAL A 980 7.87 35.16 -14.21
C VAL A 980 7.90 34.42 -15.53
N GLU A 981 7.43 35.07 -16.59
CA GLU A 981 7.30 34.49 -17.93
C GLU A 981 8.64 34.00 -18.52
N SER A 982 9.77 34.58 -18.05
CA SER A 982 11.12 34.15 -18.46
C SER A 982 11.67 32.92 -17.71
N GLU A 983 10.98 32.43 -16.67
CA GLU A 983 11.41 31.25 -15.91
C GLU A 983 10.70 29.98 -16.39
N SER A 984 11.44 28.88 -16.52
CA SER A 984 10.90 27.58 -16.96
C SER A 984 10.31 26.82 -15.77
N TRP A 985 8.98 26.75 -15.70
CA TRP A 985 8.23 25.99 -14.70
C TRP A 985 7.90 24.55 -15.10
N VAL A 986 8.45 24.09 -16.23
CA VAL A 986 8.24 22.74 -16.78
C VAL A 986 8.64 21.67 -15.75
N ASN A 987 7.79 20.64 -15.58
CA ASN A 987 7.96 19.54 -14.63
C ASN A 987 7.98 19.90 -13.14
N VAL A 988 7.53 21.10 -12.75
CA VAL A 988 7.39 21.45 -11.34
C VAL A 988 6.09 20.87 -10.80
N ASP A 989 6.20 20.01 -9.78
CA ASP A 989 5.04 19.49 -9.04
C ASP A 989 4.48 20.59 -8.13
N ALA A 990 3.58 21.39 -8.69
CA ALA A 990 2.77 22.36 -7.98
C ALA A 990 1.37 21.81 -7.70
N GLN A 991 0.66 22.38 -6.72
CA GLN A 991 -0.70 22.01 -6.33
C GLN A 991 -0.87 20.65 -5.63
N THR A 992 -1.76 20.65 -4.64
CA THR A 992 -2.28 19.43 -4.01
C THR A 992 -3.00 18.61 -5.06
N GLN A 993 -2.67 17.32 -5.14
CA GLN A 993 -3.09 16.38 -6.18
C GLN A 993 -4.60 16.44 -6.51
N ASN A 994 -5.49 16.50 -5.52
CA ASN A 994 -6.96 16.54 -5.73
C ASN A 994 -7.51 17.85 -6.31
N TYR A 995 -6.73 18.93 -6.32
CA TYR A 995 -7.10 20.25 -6.83
C TYR A 995 -6.20 20.70 -7.98
N ARG A 996 -5.32 19.82 -8.44
CA ARG A 996 -4.28 20.13 -9.42
C ARG A 996 -4.86 20.28 -10.82
N ALA A 997 -4.41 21.32 -11.52
CA ALA A 997 -4.82 21.63 -12.87
C ALA A 997 -4.16 20.71 -13.90
N ILE A 998 -4.80 20.55 -15.06
CA ILE A 998 -4.35 19.56 -16.05
C ILE A 998 -2.98 19.90 -16.64
N GLU A 999 -2.68 21.16 -16.89
CA GLU A 999 -1.38 21.62 -17.38
C GLU A 999 -0.23 21.26 -16.42
N VAL A 1000 -0.51 21.24 -15.11
CA VAL A 1000 0.45 20.83 -14.07
C VAL A 1000 0.62 19.31 -14.05
N PHE A 1001 -0.46 18.56 -14.29
CA PHE A 1001 -0.36 17.13 -14.56
C PHE A 1001 0.46 16.84 -15.81
N LEU A 1002 0.27 17.59 -16.90
CA LEU A 1002 1.03 17.45 -18.15
C LEU A 1002 2.49 17.91 -18.04
N GLY A 1003 2.87 18.58 -16.93
CA GLY A 1003 4.21 19.11 -16.72
C GLY A 1003 4.53 20.36 -17.56
N LEU A 1004 3.50 21.06 -18.05
CA LEU A 1004 3.62 22.31 -18.83
C LEU A 1004 4.05 23.52 -17.99
N GLY A 1005 4.06 23.39 -16.67
CA GLY A 1005 4.17 24.48 -15.72
C GLY A 1005 2.81 24.88 -15.16
N PHE A 1006 2.78 25.99 -14.43
CA PHE A 1006 1.59 26.56 -13.81
C PHE A 1006 1.55 28.06 -14.09
N ASN A 1007 0.36 28.63 -14.02
CA ASN A 1007 0.11 30.07 -14.05
C ASN A 1007 -1.11 30.40 -13.17
N GLU A 1008 -1.57 31.65 -13.19
CA GLU A 1008 -2.79 32.09 -12.52
C GLU A 1008 -4.03 31.25 -12.87
N LYS A 1009 -4.14 30.77 -14.11
CA LYS A 1009 -5.23 29.89 -14.57
C LYS A 1009 -5.21 28.51 -13.91
N SER A 1010 -4.07 28.07 -13.40
CA SER A 1010 -4.00 26.84 -12.60
C SER A 1010 -4.74 26.99 -11.27
N ASP A 1011 -4.74 28.18 -10.65
CA ASP A 1011 -5.51 28.44 -9.44
C ASP A 1011 -7.02 28.56 -9.70
N VAL A 1012 -7.42 29.03 -10.89
CA VAL A 1012 -8.82 29.04 -11.35
C VAL A 1012 -9.40 27.62 -11.36
N TRP A 1013 -8.62 26.62 -11.80
CA TRP A 1013 -9.02 25.22 -11.73
C TRP A 1013 -9.22 24.74 -10.28
N SER A 1014 -8.27 25.04 -9.40
CA SER A 1014 -8.39 24.70 -7.97
C SER A 1014 -9.61 25.36 -7.33
N PHE A 1015 -9.94 26.59 -7.74
CA PHE A 1015 -11.13 27.30 -7.30
C PHE A 1015 -12.43 26.60 -7.74
N GLY A 1016 -12.49 26.11 -8.98
CA GLY A 1016 -13.62 25.29 -9.46
C GLY A 1016 -13.81 24.01 -8.63
N CYS A 1017 -12.72 23.32 -8.28
CA CYS A 1017 -12.74 22.16 -7.40
C CYS A 1017 -13.24 22.50 -5.98
N LEU A 1018 -12.77 23.62 -5.42
CA LEU A 1018 -13.21 24.13 -4.12
C LEU A 1018 -14.73 24.41 -4.09
N LEU A 1019 -15.25 25.11 -5.10
CA LEU A 1019 -16.69 25.41 -5.20
C LEU A 1019 -17.56 24.14 -5.27
N PHE A 1020 -17.10 23.12 -6.00
CA PHE A 1020 -17.79 21.83 -6.06
C PHE A 1020 -17.85 21.16 -4.69
N GLU A 1021 -16.75 21.16 -3.95
CA GLU A 1021 -16.71 20.54 -2.62
C GLU A 1021 -17.56 21.30 -1.60
N LEU A 1022 -17.61 22.63 -1.67
CA LEU A 1022 -18.54 23.40 -0.84
C LEU A 1022 -20.01 23.01 -1.12
N TYR A 1023 -20.34 22.73 -2.37
CA TYR A 1023 -21.69 22.33 -2.80
C TYR A 1023 -22.05 20.89 -2.45
N THR A 1024 -21.12 19.96 -2.56
CA THR A 1024 -21.40 18.52 -2.39
C THR A 1024 -20.97 17.96 -1.04
N GLY A 1025 -20.01 18.61 -0.38
CA GLY A 1025 -19.27 18.08 0.77
C GLY A 1025 -18.33 16.93 0.39
N GLN A 1026 -17.99 16.80 -0.90
CA GLN A 1026 -17.18 15.72 -1.45
C GLN A 1026 -16.11 16.27 -2.41
N LEU A 1027 -14.95 15.61 -2.45
CA LEU A 1027 -13.89 15.91 -3.41
C LEU A 1027 -14.39 15.63 -4.84
N LEU A 1028 -14.10 16.54 -5.77
CA LEU A 1028 -14.45 16.37 -7.19
C LEU A 1028 -13.60 15.29 -7.86
N PHE A 1029 -12.29 15.31 -7.62
CA PHE A 1029 -11.34 14.35 -8.15
C PHE A 1029 -10.66 13.62 -6.99
N PHE A 1030 -10.70 12.29 -7.00
CA PHE A 1030 -10.06 11.42 -6.01
C PHE A 1030 -9.17 10.39 -6.71
N GLY A 1031 -8.02 10.08 -6.14
CA GLY A 1031 -7.21 8.95 -6.57
C GLY A 1031 -7.71 7.63 -5.98
N ASP A 1032 -7.34 6.50 -6.58
CA ASP A 1032 -7.59 5.18 -5.99
C ASP A 1032 -6.74 5.01 -4.72
N GLU A 1033 -7.38 4.63 -3.60
CA GLU A 1033 -6.75 4.29 -2.31
C GLU A 1033 -5.64 3.23 -2.43
N LYS A 1034 -5.55 2.51 -3.55
CA LYS A 1034 -4.57 1.46 -3.79
C LYS A 1034 -3.35 1.85 -4.62
N GLU A 1035 -3.43 2.85 -5.49
CA GLU A 1035 -2.34 3.16 -6.44
C GLU A 1035 -2.00 4.64 -6.62
N ASN A 1036 -2.89 5.58 -6.24
CA ASN A 1036 -2.71 7.03 -6.25
C ASN A 1036 -1.72 7.61 -7.30
N SER A 1037 -1.79 7.15 -8.56
CA SER A 1037 -0.94 7.63 -9.65
C SER A 1037 -1.56 8.85 -10.34
N GLU A 1038 -0.72 9.75 -10.87
CA GLU A 1038 -1.19 10.95 -11.58
C GLU A 1038 -2.01 10.59 -12.84
N GLU A 1039 -1.70 9.46 -13.47
CA GLU A 1039 -2.40 8.95 -14.65
C GLU A 1039 -3.84 8.55 -14.35
N SER A 1040 -4.07 7.85 -13.24
CA SER A 1040 -5.41 7.42 -12.81
C SER A 1040 -6.32 8.62 -12.57
N GLN A 1041 -5.75 9.74 -12.12
CA GLN A 1041 -6.50 10.95 -11.84
C GLN A 1041 -6.87 11.73 -13.11
N ILE A 1042 -5.99 11.74 -14.12
CA ILE A 1042 -6.30 12.29 -15.45
C ILE A 1042 -7.50 11.56 -16.07
N ASP A 1043 -7.58 10.25 -15.91
CA ASP A 1043 -8.73 9.46 -16.40
C ASP A 1043 -10.03 9.79 -15.67
N VAL A 1044 -9.96 9.99 -14.35
CA VAL A 1044 -11.11 10.48 -13.55
C VAL A 1044 -11.54 11.86 -14.04
N ILE A 1045 -10.60 12.79 -14.25
CA ILE A 1045 -10.88 14.16 -14.73
C ILE A 1045 -11.62 14.11 -16.08
N GLN A 1046 -11.07 13.40 -17.07
CA GLN A 1046 -11.70 13.30 -18.40
C GLN A 1046 -13.07 12.61 -18.34
N SER A 1047 -13.24 11.63 -17.44
CA SER A 1047 -14.50 10.90 -17.27
C SER A 1047 -15.59 11.74 -16.58
N VAL A 1048 -15.24 12.47 -15.51
CA VAL A 1048 -16.16 13.34 -14.76
C VAL A 1048 -16.60 14.53 -15.62
N LEU A 1049 -15.66 15.17 -16.33
CA LEU A 1049 -15.93 16.34 -17.16
C LEU A 1049 -16.51 15.99 -18.54
N ARG A 1050 -16.42 14.72 -18.97
CA ARG A 1050 -16.82 14.25 -20.31
C ARG A 1050 -16.14 15.05 -21.43
N ARG A 1051 -14.89 15.44 -21.18
CA ARG A 1051 -14.02 16.19 -22.09
C ARG A 1051 -12.67 15.49 -22.17
N ALA A 1052 -12.13 15.40 -23.39
CA ALA A 1052 -10.76 14.92 -23.58
C ALA A 1052 -9.79 16.09 -23.47
N ILE A 1053 -8.56 15.81 -23.05
CA ILE A 1053 -7.49 16.82 -23.06
C ILE A 1053 -7.15 17.17 -24.52
N PRO A 1054 -7.10 18.46 -24.89
CA PRO A 1054 -6.73 18.87 -26.25
C PRO A 1054 -5.39 18.28 -26.67
N TYR A 1055 -5.34 17.66 -27.85
CA TYR A 1055 -4.16 16.97 -28.36
C TYR A 1055 -2.92 17.87 -28.38
N TYR A 1056 -3.10 19.14 -28.76
CA TYR A 1056 -2.02 20.12 -28.83
C TYR A 1056 -1.35 20.38 -27.47
N MET A 1057 -2.05 20.19 -26.34
CA MET A 1057 -1.45 20.35 -25.00
C MET A 1057 -0.44 19.24 -24.72
N TYR A 1058 -0.70 18.03 -25.21
CA TYR A 1058 0.28 16.95 -25.17
C TYR A 1058 1.47 17.23 -26.09
N GLU A 1059 1.25 17.81 -27.28
CA GLU A 1059 2.33 18.24 -28.18
C GLU A 1059 3.19 19.31 -27.52
N LYS A 1060 2.55 20.35 -26.97
CA LYS A 1060 3.21 21.42 -26.24
C LYS A 1060 4.02 20.87 -25.07
N ALA A 1061 3.46 19.91 -24.32
CA ALA A 1061 4.14 19.30 -23.18
C ALA A 1061 5.38 18.52 -23.61
N TYR A 1062 5.28 17.79 -24.71
CA TYR A 1062 6.42 17.12 -25.30
C TYR A 1062 7.48 18.10 -25.80
N ASP A 1063 7.07 19.15 -26.52
CA ASP A 1063 7.97 20.14 -27.11
C ASP A 1063 8.76 20.93 -26.06
N VAL A 1064 8.14 21.24 -24.92
CA VAL A 1064 8.82 21.89 -23.79
C VAL A 1064 9.67 20.93 -22.94
N GLY A 1065 9.70 19.63 -23.28
CA GLY A 1065 10.49 18.62 -22.57
C GLY A 1065 9.88 18.17 -21.25
N SER A 1066 8.55 18.14 -21.15
CA SER A 1066 7.88 17.52 -20.00
C SER A 1066 8.30 16.06 -19.85
N LYS A 1067 8.75 15.68 -18.64
CA LYS A 1067 9.02 14.32 -18.21
C LYS A 1067 7.73 13.54 -17.94
N LYS A 1068 6.60 14.24 -17.83
CA LYS A 1068 5.29 13.65 -17.54
C LYS A 1068 4.60 13.12 -18.80
N VAL A 1069 4.94 13.61 -20.00
CA VAL A 1069 4.37 13.15 -21.29
C VAL A 1069 5.42 12.38 -22.11
N LYS A 1070 5.02 11.29 -22.80
CA LYS A 1070 5.85 10.58 -23.80
C LYS A 1070 5.12 10.45 -25.14
N ILE A 1071 5.85 10.44 -26.26
CA ILE A 1071 5.32 10.13 -27.59
C ILE A 1071 5.45 8.63 -27.85
N SER A 1072 4.33 7.96 -28.20
CA SER A 1072 4.34 6.65 -28.85
C SER A 1072 3.95 6.79 -30.33
N LYS A 1073 4.43 5.88 -31.20
CA LYS A 1073 4.23 5.94 -32.66
C LYS A 1073 2.76 5.90 -33.15
N THR A 1074 1.77 5.70 -32.27
CA THR A 1074 0.34 5.63 -32.65
C THR A 1074 -0.63 6.47 -31.80
N ALA A 1075 -0.17 7.14 -30.74
CA ALA A 1075 -0.97 8.13 -29.98
C ALA A 1075 -0.08 8.89 -28.96
N LEU A 1076 -0.39 10.17 -28.72
CA LEU A 1076 0.09 10.91 -27.54
C LEU A 1076 -0.59 10.33 -26.31
N SER A 1077 0.20 9.76 -25.39
CA SER A 1077 -0.33 9.06 -24.23
C SER A 1077 0.61 9.24 -23.05
N PHE A 1078 0.07 9.63 -21.89
CA PHE A 1078 0.75 9.42 -20.59
C PHE A 1078 1.12 7.93 -20.44
N HIS A 1079 2.08 7.65 -19.57
CA HIS A 1079 2.59 6.30 -19.33
C HIS A 1079 1.47 5.25 -19.17
N ARG A 1080 1.45 4.27 -20.08
CA ARG A 1080 0.49 3.13 -20.20
C ARG A 1080 -0.97 3.52 -20.50
N PHE A 1081 -1.35 3.52 -21.78
CA PHE A 1081 -2.77 3.47 -22.17
C PHE A 1081 -3.21 2.03 -22.45
N ASN A 1082 -3.94 1.43 -21.51
CA ASN A 1082 -4.88 0.34 -21.78
C ASN A 1082 -6.29 0.89 -21.53
N TYR A 1083 -6.99 1.22 -22.61
CA TYR A 1083 -8.35 1.75 -22.56
C TYR A 1083 -9.29 0.70 -21.94
N THR A 1084 -9.61 0.83 -20.65
CA THR A 1084 -10.82 0.24 -20.08
C THR A 1084 -11.71 1.41 -19.70
N PRO A 1085 -12.80 1.69 -20.45
CA PRO A 1085 -13.67 2.80 -20.09
C PRO A 1085 -14.26 2.53 -18.69
N LEU A 1086 -13.99 3.43 -17.74
CA LEU A 1086 -14.70 3.50 -16.46
C LEU A 1086 -16.17 3.87 -16.75
N LEU A 1087 -16.97 2.87 -17.12
CA LEU A 1087 -18.36 3.01 -17.56
C LEU A 1087 -19.32 3.53 -16.48
N ASP A 1088 -18.86 3.68 -15.23
CA ASP A 1088 -19.69 3.96 -14.06
C ASP A 1088 -19.34 5.27 -13.31
N ILE A 1089 -18.49 6.15 -13.86
CA ILE A 1089 -18.24 7.48 -13.25
C ILE A 1089 -19.35 8.45 -13.66
N GLU A 1090 -20.11 8.96 -12.70
CA GLU A 1090 -21.16 9.92 -12.97
C GLU A 1090 -20.59 11.26 -13.49
N PRO A 1091 -21.16 11.83 -14.57
CA PRO A 1091 -20.77 13.15 -15.05
C PRO A 1091 -20.98 14.24 -13.99
N ILE A 1092 -20.16 15.28 -13.98
CA ILE A 1092 -20.21 16.36 -12.97
C ILE A 1092 -21.62 16.94 -12.78
N TYR A 1093 -22.41 17.11 -13.85
CA TYR A 1093 -23.77 17.68 -13.78
C TYR A 1093 -24.81 16.82 -13.05
N THR A 1094 -24.56 15.52 -12.80
CA THR A 1094 -25.50 14.70 -12.01
C THR A 1094 -25.52 15.09 -10.54
N ASN A 1095 -24.51 15.84 -10.08
CA ASN A 1095 -24.40 16.33 -8.72
C ASN A 1095 -25.28 17.55 -8.44
N VAL A 1096 -25.87 18.19 -9.47
CA VAL A 1096 -26.78 19.33 -9.29
C VAL A 1096 -28.03 18.87 -8.56
N ARG A 1097 -28.35 19.50 -7.42
CA ARG A 1097 -29.53 19.17 -6.62
C ARG A 1097 -30.81 19.42 -7.42
N HIS A 1098 -31.83 18.59 -7.23
CA HIS A 1098 -33.10 18.70 -7.97
C HIS A 1098 -33.77 20.07 -7.75
N ASN A 1099 -34.14 20.76 -8.84
CA ASN A 1099 -34.77 22.09 -8.85
C ASN A 1099 -33.91 23.23 -8.28
N ASP A 1100 -32.60 23.05 -8.22
CA ASP A 1100 -31.68 24.09 -7.76
C ASP A 1100 -31.18 24.98 -8.92
N LEU A 1101 -31.98 26.01 -9.26
CA LEU A 1101 -31.64 26.96 -10.33
C LEU A 1101 -30.33 27.74 -10.06
N ILE A 1102 -30.03 28.01 -8.79
CA ILE A 1102 -28.78 28.69 -8.40
C ILE A 1102 -27.61 27.69 -8.51
N GLY A 1103 -27.84 26.43 -8.13
CA GLY A 1103 -26.90 25.34 -8.37
C GLY A 1103 -26.54 25.17 -9.84
N ILE A 1104 -27.48 25.35 -10.77
CA ILE A 1104 -27.18 25.34 -12.21
C ILE A 1104 -26.21 26.48 -12.59
N GLN A 1105 -26.42 27.69 -12.07
CA GLN A 1105 -25.51 28.81 -12.31
C GLN A 1105 -24.11 28.54 -11.74
N LEU A 1106 -24.04 27.99 -10.53
CA LEU A 1106 -22.79 27.57 -9.90
C LEU A 1106 -22.06 26.51 -10.73
N PHE A 1107 -22.76 25.49 -11.23
CA PHE A 1107 -22.14 24.43 -12.02
C PHE A 1107 -21.68 24.92 -13.39
N ASN A 1108 -22.34 25.91 -13.98
CA ASN A 1108 -21.82 26.58 -15.17
C ASN A 1108 -20.48 27.27 -14.86
N LEU A 1109 -20.42 28.05 -13.78
CA LEU A 1109 -19.17 28.68 -13.34
C LEU A 1109 -18.07 27.63 -13.03
N ILE A 1110 -18.41 26.54 -12.34
CA ILE A 1110 -17.46 25.45 -12.07
C ILE A 1110 -16.93 24.86 -13.39
N LEU A 1111 -17.80 24.65 -14.38
CA LEU A 1111 -17.38 24.14 -15.69
C LEU A 1111 -16.48 25.12 -16.45
N ASP A 1112 -16.77 26.42 -16.38
CA ASP A 1112 -15.92 27.48 -16.96
C ASP A 1112 -14.52 27.49 -16.29
N CYS A 1113 -14.46 27.30 -14.97
CA CYS A 1113 -13.20 27.16 -14.24
C CYS A 1113 -12.43 25.87 -14.56
N LEU A 1114 -13.13 24.80 -14.96
CA LEU A 1114 -12.58 23.48 -15.25
C LEU A 1114 -12.42 23.22 -16.76
N GLU A 1115 -12.29 24.29 -17.56
CA GLU A 1115 -11.87 24.14 -18.95
C GLU A 1115 -10.49 23.48 -19.03
N MET A 1116 -10.34 22.52 -19.95
CA MET A 1116 -9.11 21.72 -20.07
C MET A 1116 -7.94 22.59 -20.50
N ASP A 1117 -8.19 23.50 -21.43
CA ASP A 1117 -7.24 24.50 -21.85
C ASP A 1117 -7.20 25.65 -20.83
N PRO A 1118 -6.04 25.96 -20.20
CA PRO A 1118 -5.95 27.09 -19.29
C PRO A 1118 -6.28 28.43 -19.95
N GLU A 1119 -6.08 28.59 -21.26
CA GLU A 1119 -6.39 29.82 -22.00
C GLU A 1119 -7.90 30.08 -22.13
N ASP A 1120 -8.71 29.02 -22.06
CA ASP A 1120 -10.17 29.11 -22.12
C ASP A 1120 -10.79 29.40 -20.74
N ARG A 1121 -10.00 29.36 -19.66
CA ARG A 1121 -10.48 29.66 -18.31
C ARG A 1121 -10.60 31.17 -18.10
N PRO A 1122 -11.64 31.65 -17.40
CA PRO A 1122 -11.79 33.07 -17.07
C PRO A 1122 -10.68 33.57 -16.14
N GLU A 1123 -10.43 34.88 -16.11
CA GLU A 1123 -9.62 35.50 -15.03
C GLU A 1123 -10.47 35.64 -13.76
N PHE A 1124 -9.86 35.80 -12.57
CA PHE A 1124 -10.66 35.99 -11.36
C PHE A 1124 -11.50 37.29 -11.42
N ALA A 1125 -11.03 38.31 -12.14
CA ALA A 1125 -11.81 39.51 -12.44
C ALA A 1125 -13.12 39.19 -13.19
N ASP A 1126 -13.06 38.33 -14.22
CA ASP A 1126 -14.25 37.90 -14.98
C ASP A 1126 -15.18 37.02 -14.11
N ILE A 1127 -14.59 36.17 -13.26
CA ILE A 1127 -15.35 35.31 -12.34
C ILE A 1127 -16.17 36.15 -11.36
N ILE A 1128 -15.64 37.26 -10.86
CA ILE A 1128 -16.34 38.17 -9.94
C ILE A 1128 -17.60 38.79 -10.59
N GLU A 1129 -17.56 39.01 -11.90
CA GLU A 1129 -18.69 39.50 -12.69
C GLU A 1129 -19.67 38.40 -13.13
N ASN A 1130 -19.39 37.13 -12.80
CA ASN A 1130 -20.26 36.02 -13.16
C ASN A 1130 -21.63 36.13 -12.50
N ARG A 1131 -22.67 35.79 -13.26
CA ARG A 1131 -24.08 35.80 -12.83
C ARG A 1131 -24.34 35.10 -11.49
N PHE A 1132 -23.56 34.07 -11.16
CA PHE A 1132 -23.67 33.40 -9.87
C PHE A 1132 -23.46 34.37 -8.68
N PHE A 1133 -22.68 35.44 -8.84
CA PHE A 1133 -22.35 36.43 -7.81
C PHE A 1133 -23.18 37.73 -7.87
N ASP A 1134 -24.11 37.90 -8.81
CA ASP A 1134 -24.91 39.14 -8.99
C ASP A 1134 -25.55 39.66 -7.68
N ASP A 1135 -26.11 38.77 -6.86
CA ASP A 1135 -26.77 39.15 -5.59
C ASP A 1135 -25.79 39.69 -4.52
N VAL A 1136 -24.49 39.39 -4.63
CA VAL A 1136 -23.44 39.96 -3.75
C VAL A 1136 -23.01 41.34 -4.27
N ASN A 1137 -22.95 41.51 -5.59
CA ASN A 1137 -22.60 42.77 -6.25
C ASN A 1137 -23.65 43.88 -6.00
N GLU A 1138 -24.94 43.53 -5.88
CA GLU A 1138 -25.99 44.51 -5.51
C GLU A 1138 -25.92 44.97 -4.04
N ILE A 1139 -25.38 44.16 -3.13
CA ILE A 1139 -25.24 44.50 -1.70
C ILE A 1139 -24.02 45.41 -1.47
N VAL A 1140 -22.96 45.29 -2.28
CA VAL A 1140 -21.74 46.12 -2.18
C VAL A 1140 -21.92 47.53 -2.78
N GLN A 1141 -22.94 47.77 -3.62
CA GLN A 1141 -23.25 49.10 -4.14
C GLN A 1141 -24.11 49.98 -3.19
N ILE A 1142 -24.47 49.49 -1.99
CA ILE A 1142 -25.32 50.21 -1.02
C ILE A 1142 -24.56 50.64 0.26
N ASP A 1143 -23.26 50.34 0.40
CA ASP A 1143 -22.41 50.89 1.49
C ASP A 1143 -21.39 51.94 1.00
#